data_AF-A0AAX4IKG8-F1
#
_entry.id   AF-A0AAX4IKG8-F1
#
_cell.length_a   1.000
_cell.length_b   1.000
_cell.length_c   1.000
_cell.angle_alpha   90.00
_cell.angle_beta   90.00
_cell.angle_gamma   90.00
#
_symmetry.space_group_name_H-M   'P 1'
#
loop_
_entity.id
_entity.type
_entity.pdbx_description
1 polymer ?
#
loop_
_entity_poly.entity_id
_entity_poly.type
_entity_poly.pdbx_seq_one_letter_code
_entity_poly.pdbx_strand_id
1 'polypeptide(L)'
;MLLGHYTVLLSLCCGLALARPSTRSPKELPRRQEVPIKTRPMCGQIVDEVNNGETKPFIQPYDGSLTRIGTNVFYAADAYECLMSVPFHQAPALRFIEYYNTTMQFQSNLAYLKNPPAGYQQPAFDFMGVLEELKHNVTAGVFKNQYDFEAMLQYLVYSVHDAHVSLYAGILSVFSYASPIPLVSASIDGKEAPKVYFADDIIGRRDNISNGVESTISAVSHINGEPVVEFLTRFAALQSVGMLEPHADWNELMGHPVQNVQRIFSIFSGSSTFYPGDILTFSFEDSSTPDWETNWLAIYNTAEYTGPLETPGDFYNFFVLGLLPDSYDEVPLPIVFRGPLGTETPPATGDTPTGGGTTEEPGAWYNRSYGAFPRTPDIQQDNLDDESVLTGYFYGDISTGVLSIPHFSQYGLEMGTFGLALAQFIEGAKEKRVSRIVIDLQKNFGGSTGIALLLFREFFPGIDPFAGSQRRSHELGNILGSAKTQYWQGLTAGKGEHLGLLADEWVIAARLNAETGRNFTSWEGEYEGPRRQNDDDFSLVVSHMNTASPRQDPQLTSSRYKERYDLKNPQFHEATFDGWRLTRYLDDSGEQTRTMWKPDDVVILTDGTCSSACALFLELAKTQAGARTVVVGGAPKPGPMQAASGSRGARLYTGDTLDKDFSWIREENEAIRRLLPHDRNETGIFVDYAAFNLRDQLREDDTSTPLQFRYVPADCRLYFTVDNVYNMTALWHDVAHAAFENPSLCVEGSTGYGSRDGRANAPPESSAVPAPVPRPAVEFTVDYDPSTDNGLPAGIATPRPSRHSGAKEAKPGLWGPCQFNGNTCAGTLVCQWVRYFCNAGGGRQEWTDLACVQRCQRLEGGDCVVDKSYDVKESAARASLVKRANVPQLTPGKVVRTKKTNLSLAPHPPQNPAHGSQRGPVFEYRRPPSNHPSLCNRLKNNGGAPFLVDRTPVDLPPSVGV
;
A
#
# COMPACT_ATOMS: atom_id res chain seq x y z
N MET A 1 66.19 -12.52 3.38
CA MET A 1 67.23 -13.48 3.80
C MET A 1 66.57 -14.82 4.08
N LEU A 2 67.30 -15.92 3.86
CA LEU A 2 67.04 -17.30 4.32
C LEU A 2 65.70 -18.00 3.96
N LEU A 3 65.85 -19.17 3.35
CA LEU A 3 64.81 -20.17 3.08
C LEU A 3 64.88 -21.31 4.11
N GLY A 4 63.83 -22.15 4.13
CA GLY A 4 63.77 -23.46 4.80
C GLY A 4 62.39 -24.08 4.54
N HIS A 5 62.06 -24.73 3.41
CA HIS A 5 62.75 -25.84 2.71
C HIS A 5 62.89 -27.10 3.57
N TYR A 6 62.01 -28.09 3.32
CA TYR A 6 62.43 -29.46 2.97
C TYR A 6 61.35 -30.12 2.08
N THR A 7 61.69 -31.24 1.43
CA THR A 7 61.04 -31.75 0.20
C THR A 7 61.08 -33.29 0.11
N VAL A 8 60.42 -33.84 -0.92
CA VAL A 8 60.82 -35.09 -1.65
C VAL A 8 60.42 -36.44 -1.01
N LEU A 9 60.26 -37.60 -1.69
CA LEU A 9 60.36 -38.09 -3.10
C LEU A 9 59.09 -38.97 -3.39
N LEU A 10 58.50 -39.06 -4.60
CA LEU A 10 58.64 -40.13 -5.65
C LEU A 10 58.65 -41.62 -5.18
N SER A 11 58.37 -42.67 -5.97
CA SER A 11 57.67 -42.98 -7.26
C SER A 11 58.08 -44.44 -7.69
N LEU A 12 57.62 -44.96 -8.86
CA LEU A 12 58.01 -46.24 -9.54
C LEU A 12 57.53 -47.58 -8.88
N CYS A 13 57.29 -48.71 -9.60
CA CYS A 13 57.04 -48.98 -11.04
C CYS A 13 56.48 -50.40 -11.33
N CYS A 14 55.92 -50.58 -12.55
CA CYS A 14 55.70 -51.85 -13.32
C CYS A 14 54.77 -52.95 -12.72
N GLY A 15 53.90 -53.65 -13.47
CA GLY A 15 53.58 -53.68 -14.92
C GLY A 15 52.18 -54.32 -15.15
N LEU A 16 51.82 -54.98 -16.26
CA LEU A 16 52.51 -55.27 -17.53
C LEU A 16 51.48 -55.57 -18.68
N ALA A 17 51.97 -55.95 -19.87
CA ALA A 17 51.30 -56.09 -21.18
C ALA A 17 50.02 -56.94 -21.33
N LEU A 18 49.09 -56.47 -22.18
CA LEU A 18 48.69 -57.11 -23.45
C LEU A 18 48.01 -56.08 -24.40
N ALA A 19 47.78 -56.41 -25.68
CA ALA A 19 47.70 -55.41 -26.77
C ALA A 19 46.41 -55.38 -27.63
N ARG A 20 46.12 -54.22 -28.26
CA ARG A 20 45.43 -54.03 -29.57
C ARG A 20 45.72 -52.62 -30.15
N PRO A 21 45.51 -52.34 -31.47
CA PRO A 21 46.35 -51.35 -32.18
C PRO A 21 45.66 -50.13 -32.85
N SER A 22 46.51 -49.14 -33.19
CA SER A 22 46.56 -48.37 -34.47
C SER A 22 46.08 -46.90 -34.56
N THR A 23 47.02 -46.07 -35.06
CA THR A 23 46.87 -44.89 -35.97
C THR A 23 46.15 -43.58 -35.56
N ARG A 24 46.95 -42.50 -35.50
CA ARG A 24 46.60 -41.10 -35.85
C ARG A 24 46.38 -40.94 -37.37
N SER A 25 45.82 -39.86 -37.95
CA SER A 25 44.82 -38.82 -37.56
C SER A 25 44.60 -37.87 -38.78
N PRO A 26 43.36 -37.50 -39.15
CA PRO A 26 43.07 -36.32 -39.97
C PRO A 26 42.37 -35.17 -39.18
N LYS A 27 42.10 -34.05 -39.86
CA LYS A 27 41.59 -32.78 -39.28
C LYS A 27 40.06 -32.71 -39.07
N GLU A 28 39.66 -31.62 -38.41
CA GLU A 28 38.33 -31.23 -37.91
C GLU A 28 37.18 -31.19 -38.94
N LEU A 29 35.95 -31.31 -38.43
CA LEU A 29 34.88 -30.30 -38.55
C LEU A 29 33.93 -30.46 -37.34
N PRO A 30 33.26 -29.40 -36.84
CA PRO A 30 32.57 -29.44 -35.57
C PRO A 30 31.22 -30.17 -35.66
N ARG A 31 30.88 -30.95 -34.63
CA ARG A 31 29.48 -31.29 -34.32
C ARG A 31 28.96 -30.34 -33.26
N ARG A 32 27.78 -29.78 -33.56
CA ARG A 32 26.93 -28.96 -32.70
C ARG A 32 27.03 -29.40 -31.24
N GLN A 33 27.61 -28.57 -30.38
CA GLN A 33 27.32 -28.69 -28.94
C GLN A 33 25.82 -28.53 -28.78
N GLU A 34 25.20 -29.44 -28.04
CA GLU A 34 23.87 -29.19 -27.49
C GLU A 34 24.06 -28.02 -26.53
N VAL A 35 23.55 -26.84 -26.93
CA VAL A 35 23.54 -25.66 -26.08
C VAL A 35 22.75 -26.05 -24.83
N PRO A 36 23.32 -25.97 -23.62
CA PRO A 36 22.55 -26.21 -22.41
C PRO A 36 21.33 -25.29 -22.43
N ILE A 37 20.15 -25.83 -22.13
CA ILE A 37 18.97 -25.00 -21.93
C ILE A 37 19.31 -24.07 -20.77
N LYS A 38 19.60 -22.81 -21.08
CA LYS A 38 19.73 -21.77 -20.06
C LYS A 38 18.35 -21.62 -19.44
N THR A 39 18.20 -22.10 -18.21
CA THR A 39 17.15 -21.63 -17.32
C THR A 39 17.24 -20.10 -17.28
N ARG A 40 16.13 -19.42 -17.58
CA ARG A 40 16.09 -17.94 -17.52
C ARG A 40 16.20 -17.52 -16.04
N PRO A 41 16.95 -16.45 -15.70
CA PRO A 41 16.98 -15.92 -14.34
C PRO A 41 15.56 -15.60 -13.86
N MET A 42 15.28 -15.79 -12.56
CA MET A 42 13.92 -15.66 -12.02
C MET A 42 13.27 -14.31 -12.35
N CYS A 43 14.02 -13.20 -12.24
CA CYS A 43 13.55 -11.87 -12.64
C CYS A 43 13.07 -11.80 -14.10
N GLY A 44 13.79 -12.43 -15.02
CA GLY A 44 13.44 -12.47 -16.44
C GLY A 44 12.15 -13.25 -16.68
N GLN A 45 11.95 -14.35 -15.96
CA GLN A 45 10.69 -15.12 -16.04
C GLN A 45 9.50 -14.33 -15.48
N ILE A 46 9.68 -13.62 -14.35
CA ILE A 46 8.64 -12.77 -13.75
C ILE A 46 8.26 -11.65 -14.73
N VAL A 47 9.24 -10.99 -15.34
CA VAL A 47 9.01 -9.89 -16.28
C VAL A 47 8.48 -10.38 -17.64
N ASP A 48 8.84 -11.58 -18.11
CA ASP A 48 8.15 -12.24 -19.23
C ASP A 48 6.64 -12.37 -18.92
N GLU A 49 6.28 -12.91 -17.75
CA GLU A 49 4.89 -13.15 -17.34
C GLU A 49 4.08 -11.85 -17.21
N VAL A 50 4.66 -10.81 -16.59
CA VAL A 50 4.09 -9.45 -16.52
C VAL A 50 3.79 -8.90 -17.92
N ASN A 51 4.79 -8.94 -18.81
CA ASN A 51 4.70 -8.34 -20.15
C ASN A 51 3.79 -9.13 -21.11
N ASN A 52 3.64 -10.44 -20.91
CA ASN A 52 2.75 -11.28 -21.74
C ASN A 52 1.26 -10.93 -21.58
N GLY A 53 0.90 -10.09 -20.62
CA GLY A 53 -0.48 -9.58 -20.46
C GLY A 53 -1.48 -10.61 -19.96
N GLU A 54 -1.03 -11.79 -19.52
CA GLU A 54 -1.84 -12.71 -18.73
C GLU A 54 -2.00 -12.19 -17.29
N THR A 55 -2.69 -11.04 -17.15
CA THR A 55 -3.18 -10.54 -15.85
C THR A 55 -4.17 -11.54 -15.27
N LYS A 56 -3.64 -12.59 -14.64
CA LYS A 56 -4.37 -13.63 -13.94
C LYS A 56 -5.09 -12.96 -12.77
N PRO A 57 -6.42 -13.03 -12.70
CA PRO A 57 -7.15 -12.30 -11.67
C PRO A 57 -6.72 -12.82 -10.30
N PHE A 58 -6.17 -11.93 -9.47
CA PHE A 58 -6.02 -12.25 -8.06
C PHE A 58 -7.42 -12.35 -7.47
N ILE A 59 -7.86 -13.58 -7.23
CA ILE A 59 -9.10 -13.85 -6.55
C ILE A 59 -8.87 -13.48 -5.08
N GLN A 60 -9.32 -12.30 -4.66
CA GLN A 60 -9.61 -12.08 -3.24
C GLN A 60 -10.53 -13.23 -2.79
N PRO A 61 -10.20 -13.99 -1.74
CA PRO A 61 -10.79 -15.32 -1.47
C PRO A 61 -12.32 -15.42 -1.34
N TYR A 62 -13.02 -14.29 -1.21
CA TYR A 62 -14.19 -14.15 -0.37
C TYR A 62 -15.54 -14.58 -0.94
N ASP A 63 -15.77 -14.54 -2.27
CA ASP A 63 -17.09 -14.95 -2.83
C ASP A 63 -17.07 -15.59 -4.23
N GLY A 64 -15.96 -15.55 -4.96
CA GLY A 64 -15.88 -16.04 -6.33
C GLY A 64 -16.57 -15.15 -7.37
N SER A 65 -17.00 -13.94 -7.01
CA SER A 65 -17.32 -12.89 -7.98
C SER A 65 -16.04 -12.40 -8.66
N LEU A 66 -16.15 -12.01 -9.93
CA LEU A 66 -15.00 -11.64 -10.75
C LEU A 66 -14.66 -10.15 -10.63
N THR A 67 -14.38 -9.69 -9.42
CA THR A 67 -13.72 -8.39 -9.20
C THR A 67 -12.27 -8.50 -9.67
N ARG A 68 -12.04 -8.22 -10.95
CA ARG A 68 -10.73 -8.37 -11.62
C ARG A 68 -9.75 -7.29 -11.17
N ILE A 69 -9.13 -7.50 -10.01
CA ILE A 69 -7.86 -6.86 -9.68
C ILE A 69 -6.80 -7.50 -10.61
N GLY A 70 -6.31 -6.71 -11.56
CA GLY A 70 -5.33 -7.12 -12.58
C GLY A 70 -3.89 -7.09 -12.07
N THR A 71 -3.63 -7.70 -10.91
CA THR A 71 -2.31 -7.82 -10.28
C THR A 71 -1.59 -9.06 -10.77
N ASN A 72 -0.31 -8.94 -11.12
CA ASN A 72 0.54 -10.10 -11.39
C ASN A 72 1.04 -10.66 -10.04
N VAL A 73 0.74 -11.93 -9.76
CA VAL A 73 0.97 -12.56 -8.45
C VAL A 73 1.81 -13.83 -8.59
N PHE A 74 2.87 -13.88 -7.80
CA PHE A 74 3.92 -14.90 -7.81
C PHE A 74 4.00 -15.57 -6.43
N TYR A 75 4.76 -16.66 -6.29
CA TYR A 75 5.14 -17.09 -4.94
C TYR A 75 6.14 -16.11 -4.34
N ALA A 76 6.08 -15.91 -3.03
CA ALA A 76 6.99 -14.99 -2.35
C ALA A 76 8.45 -15.41 -2.53
N ALA A 77 8.72 -16.72 -2.57
CA ALA A 77 10.05 -17.30 -2.81
C ALA A 77 10.62 -16.93 -4.20
N ASP A 78 9.81 -16.99 -5.27
CA ASP A 78 10.25 -16.62 -6.63
C ASP A 78 10.64 -15.13 -6.71
N ALA A 79 9.81 -14.26 -6.13
CA ALA A 79 10.09 -12.84 -6.05
C ALA A 79 11.36 -12.57 -5.22
N TYR A 80 11.53 -13.26 -4.09
CA TYR A 80 12.71 -13.14 -3.25
C TYR A 80 13.99 -13.65 -3.94
N GLU A 81 13.95 -14.79 -4.65
CA GLU A 81 15.09 -15.28 -5.46
C GLU A 81 15.50 -14.23 -6.50
N CYS A 82 14.53 -13.61 -7.19
CA CYS A 82 14.80 -12.51 -8.09
C CYS A 82 15.52 -11.36 -7.37
N LEU A 83 14.94 -10.80 -6.31
CA LEU A 83 15.50 -9.65 -5.59
C LEU A 83 16.91 -9.92 -5.04
N MET A 84 17.15 -11.11 -4.48
CA MET A 84 18.46 -11.54 -3.98
C MET A 84 19.50 -11.73 -5.08
N SER A 85 19.09 -11.92 -6.34
CA SER A 85 20.00 -12.06 -7.49
C SER A 85 20.46 -10.71 -8.09
N VAL A 86 19.85 -9.59 -7.69
CA VAL A 86 20.15 -8.25 -8.22
C VAL A 86 21.54 -7.76 -7.74
N PRO A 87 22.45 -7.35 -8.64
CA PRO A 87 23.82 -6.99 -8.28
C PRO A 87 23.91 -5.70 -7.44
N PHE A 88 24.78 -5.69 -6.43
CA PHE A 88 25.05 -4.49 -5.64
C PHE A 88 26.12 -3.59 -6.29
N HIS A 89 25.88 -2.27 -6.31
CA HIS A 89 26.85 -1.28 -6.75
C HIS A 89 27.03 -0.14 -5.73
N GLN A 90 28.23 -0.07 -5.13
CA GLN A 90 28.54 0.88 -4.04
C GLN A 90 28.33 2.36 -4.41
N ALA A 91 28.75 2.80 -5.61
CA ALA A 91 28.73 4.22 -5.96
C ALA A 91 27.31 4.80 -6.13
N PRO A 92 26.35 4.10 -6.76
CA PRO A 92 24.91 4.37 -6.67
C PRO A 92 24.40 4.47 -5.22
N ALA A 93 24.64 3.46 -4.39
CA ALA A 93 24.19 3.43 -2.99
C ALA A 93 24.75 4.61 -2.16
N LEU A 94 26.02 4.99 -2.36
CA LEU A 94 26.63 6.14 -1.68
C LEU A 94 26.04 7.49 -2.11
N ARG A 95 25.61 7.65 -3.38
CA ARG A 95 24.85 8.84 -3.81
C ARG A 95 23.50 8.90 -3.13
N PHE A 96 22.79 7.77 -3.05
CA PHE A 96 21.49 7.72 -2.38
C PHE A 96 21.59 8.05 -0.89
N ILE A 97 22.59 7.54 -0.18
CA ILE A 97 22.80 7.87 1.24
C ILE A 97 23.04 9.37 1.44
N GLU A 98 23.79 10.03 0.54
CA GLU A 98 24.06 11.48 0.64
C GLU A 98 22.81 12.31 0.29
N TYR A 99 22.03 11.88 -0.72
CA TYR A 99 20.71 12.43 -1.02
C TYR A 99 19.76 12.30 0.18
N TYR A 100 19.63 11.10 0.73
CA TYR A 100 18.66 10.82 1.78
C TYR A 100 19.06 11.42 3.12
N ASN A 101 20.36 11.52 3.44
CA ASN A 101 20.87 12.34 4.54
C ASN A 101 20.43 13.80 4.38
N THR A 102 20.73 14.43 3.24
CA THR A 102 20.40 15.85 3.02
C THR A 102 18.89 16.12 2.92
N THR A 103 18.07 15.14 2.54
CA THR A 103 16.60 15.18 2.65
C THR A 103 16.15 15.05 4.11
N MET A 104 16.64 14.05 4.84
CA MET A 104 16.19 13.76 6.21
C MET A 104 16.66 14.79 7.24
N GLN A 105 17.62 15.67 6.93
CA GLN A 105 17.88 16.86 7.76
C GLN A 105 16.64 17.74 8.00
N PHE A 106 15.61 17.63 7.14
CA PHE A 106 14.35 18.36 7.25
C PHE A 106 13.26 17.61 8.05
N GLN A 107 13.47 16.34 8.45
CA GLN A 107 12.57 15.62 9.36
C GLN A 107 12.55 16.33 10.72
N SER A 108 11.38 16.79 11.15
CA SER A 108 11.25 17.72 12.28
C SER A 108 11.74 17.17 13.61
N ASN A 109 11.64 15.85 13.81
CA ASN A 109 11.66 15.22 15.13
C ASN A 109 12.84 14.26 15.43
N LEU A 110 13.87 14.21 14.58
CA LEU A 110 14.98 13.23 14.70
C LEU A 110 15.59 13.11 16.10
N ALA A 111 15.78 14.23 16.81
CA ALA A 111 16.36 14.20 18.16
C ALA A 111 15.39 13.69 19.24
N TYR A 112 14.07 13.84 19.05
CA TYR A 112 13.06 13.19 19.91
C TYR A 112 12.98 11.69 19.65
N LEU A 113 13.12 11.24 18.40
CA LEU A 113 13.22 9.82 18.08
C LEU A 113 14.46 9.17 18.74
N LYS A 114 15.60 9.88 18.73
CA LYS A 114 16.85 9.44 19.35
C LYS A 114 16.77 9.34 20.88
N ASN A 115 16.13 10.31 21.53
CA ASN A 115 16.01 10.40 22.99
C ASN A 115 14.53 10.66 23.38
N PRO A 116 13.63 9.68 23.25
CA PRO A 116 12.20 9.92 23.42
C PRO A 116 11.80 10.17 24.88
N PRO A 117 10.75 10.98 25.13
CA PRO A 117 10.23 11.23 26.46
C PRO A 117 9.57 9.98 27.07
N ALA A 118 9.49 9.95 28.40
CA ALA A 118 8.83 8.86 29.12
C ALA A 118 7.35 8.73 28.70
N GLY A 119 6.96 7.51 28.32
CA GLY A 119 5.62 7.19 27.82
C GLY A 119 5.51 7.05 26.31
N TYR A 120 6.54 7.39 25.53
CA TYR A 120 6.66 6.96 24.13
C TYR A 120 6.61 5.43 24.04
N GLN A 121 5.84 4.88 23.09
CA GLN A 121 5.49 3.46 23.08
C GLN A 121 6.33 2.60 22.12
N GLN A 122 7.17 3.20 21.26
CA GLN A 122 8.09 2.48 20.37
C GLN A 122 9.56 2.60 20.84
N PRO A 123 10.52 1.84 20.27
CA PRO A 123 11.93 1.97 20.62
C PRO A 123 12.53 3.34 20.27
N ALA A 124 13.57 3.75 21.00
CA ALA A 124 14.39 4.90 20.65
C ALA A 124 15.31 4.57 19.47
N PHE A 125 15.47 5.49 18.51
CA PHE A 125 16.23 5.24 17.29
C PHE A 125 17.09 6.43 16.83
N ASP A 126 18.40 6.21 16.70
CA ASP A 126 19.36 7.22 16.22
C ASP A 126 19.48 7.16 14.69
N PHE A 127 18.42 7.56 13.98
CA PHE A 127 18.35 7.49 12.51
C PHE A 127 19.61 8.03 11.82
N MET A 128 20.14 9.18 12.27
CA MET A 128 21.33 9.78 11.66
C MET A 128 22.62 8.98 11.95
N GLY A 129 22.75 8.40 13.15
CA GLY A 129 23.87 7.52 13.49
C GLY A 129 23.85 6.23 12.66
N VAL A 130 22.69 5.60 12.54
CA VAL A 130 22.52 4.36 11.77
C VAL A 130 22.67 4.59 10.25
N LEU A 131 22.30 5.77 9.73
CA LEU A 131 22.53 6.13 8.32
C LEU A 131 24.02 6.27 7.98
N GLU A 132 24.84 6.78 8.91
CA GLU A 132 26.31 6.81 8.75
C GLU A 132 26.92 5.39 8.95
N GLU A 133 26.34 4.54 9.80
CA GLU A 133 26.73 3.12 9.86
C GLU A 133 26.42 2.38 8.54
N LEU A 134 25.26 2.65 7.93
CA LEU A 134 24.89 2.14 6.61
C LEU A 134 25.92 2.59 5.55
N LYS A 135 26.34 3.87 5.58
CA LYS A 135 27.42 4.42 4.75
C LYS A 135 28.74 3.67 4.96
N HIS A 136 29.12 3.43 6.21
CA HIS A 136 30.30 2.65 6.55
C HIS A 136 30.22 1.23 5.97
N ASN A 137 29.11 0.53 6.19
CA ASN A 137 28.88 -0.85 5.72
C ASN A 137 28.91 -0.96 4.18
N VAL A 138 28.44 0.06 3.44
CA VAL A 138 28.63 0.15 1.99
C VAL A 138 30.13 0.26 1.64
N THR A 139 30.88 1.19 2.25
CA THR A 139 32.32 1.36 1.96
C THR A 139 33.19 0.16 2.38
N ALA A 140 32.80 -0.55 3.45
CA ALA A 140 33.45 -1.77 3.90
C ALA A 140 33.12 -3.00 3.02
N GLY A 141 32.18 -2.87 2.08
CA GLY A 141 31.79 -3.95 1.18
C GLY A 141 31.00 -5.07 1.86
N VAL A 142 30.17 -4.74 2.86
CA VAL A 142 29.33 -5.70 3.59
C VAL A 142 28.32 -6.34 2.62
N PHE A 143 27.50 -5.52 1.97
CA PHE A 143 26.42 -5.94 1.06
C PHE A 143 26.94 -6.67 -0.18
N LYS A 144 26.20 -7.70 -0.64
CA LYS A 144 26.55 -8.55 -1.80
C LYS A 144 25.58 -8.43 -2.97
N ASN A 145 24.31 -8.27 -2.66
CA ASN A 145 23.20 -8.02 -3.57
C ASN A 145 22.52 -6.69 -3.20
N GLN A 146 21.66 -6.18 -4.08
CA GLN A 146 20.97 -4.91 -3.85
C GLN A 146 19.90 -5.02 -2.75
N TYR A 147 19.25 -6.18 -2.60
CA TYR A 147 18.19 -6.39 -1.61
C TYR A 147 18.70 -6.20 -0.17
N ASP A 148 19.85 -6.76 0.20
CA ASP A 148 20.42 -6.62 1.56
C ASP A 148 20.66 -5.14 1.93
N PHE A 149 21.03 -4.31 0.94
CA PHE A 149 21.24 -2.88 1.12
C PHE A 149 19.91 -2.14 1.29
N GLU A 150 18.96 -2.36 0.38
CA GLU A 150 17.64 -1.70 0.43
C GLU A 150 16.81 -2.17 1.63
N ALA A 151 16.91 -3.43 2.05
CA ALA A 151 16.23 -3.95 3.24
C ALA A 151 16.77 -3.32 4.53
N MET A 152 18.08 -3.10 4.63
CA MET A 152 18.63 -2.30 5.72
C MET A 152 18.09 -0.87 5.68
N LEU A 153 18.14 -0.21 4.51
CA LEU A 153 17.62 1.15 4.31
C LEU A 153 16.13 1.28 4.68
N GLN A 154 15.27 0.37 4.24
CA GLN A 154 13.84 0.40 4.55
C GLN A 154 13.58 0.14 6.04
N TYR A 155 14.42 -0.67 6.69
CA TYR A 155 14.38 -0.85 8.14
C TYR A 155 14.71 0.46 8.89
N LEU A 156 15.67 1.26 8.39
CA LEU A 156 15.92 2.61 8.94
C LEU A 156 14.68 3.51 8.79
N VAL A 157 13.93 3.42 7.68
CA VAL A 157 12.71 4.20 7.41
C VAL A 157 11.59 3.83 8.40
N TYR A 158 11.26 2.54 8.53
CA TYR A 158 10.19 2.08 9.43
C TYR A 158 10.53 2.32 10.92
N SER A 159 11.81 2.27 11.29
CA SER A 159 12.29 2.59 12.65
C SER A 159 12.10 4.06 13.05
N VAL A 160 11.62 4.93 12.16
CA VAL A 160 11.24 6.32 12.50
C VAL A 160 9.86 6.42 13.15
N HIS A 161 8.99 5.40 12.99
CA HIS A 161 7.64 5.36 13.60
C HIS A 161 6.83 6.66 13.37
N ASP A 162 6.85 7.15 12.12
CA ASP A 162 6.13 8.34 11.66
C ASP A 162 5.60 8.05 10.25
N ALA A 163 4.28 7.89 10.09
CA ALA A 163 3.68 7.55 8.79
C ALA A 163 3.75 8.67 7.72
N HIS A 164 4.38 9.83 8.01
CA HIS A 164 4.82 10.77 6.97
C HIS A 164 6.20 10.45 6.39
N VAL A 165 6.96 9.56 7.04
CA VAL A 165 8.30 9.13 6.63
C VAL A 165 8.16 7.86 5.82
N SER A 166 8.34 7.98 4.50
CA SER A 166 8.07 6.91 3.56
C SER A 166 9.12 6.88 2.46
N LEU A 167 9.42 5.69 1.95
CA LEU A 167 10.33 5.48 0.84
C LEU A 167 9.79 4.36 -0.06
N TYR A 168 9.63 4.70 -1.34
CA TYR A 168 9.38 3.80 -2.45
C TYR A 168 10.47 4.10 -3.49
N ALA A 169 11.49 3.25 -3.52
CA ALA A 169 12.69 3.42 -4.32
C ALA A 169 13.36 2.06 -4.54
N GLY A 170 14.05 1.91 -5.67
CA GLY A 170 14.81 0.69 -5.97
C GLY A 170 13.95 -0.56 -6.19
N ILE A 171 14.53 -1.71 -5.90
CA ILE A 171 13.90 -3.02 -6.12
C ILE A 171 12.89 -3.41 -5.03
N LEU A 172 13.00 -2.88 -3.81
CA LEU A 172 12.02 -3.17 -2.75
C LEU A 172 10.61 -2.64 -3.04
N SER A 173 10.48 -1.53 -3.78
CA SER A 173 9.16 -1.03 -4.21
C SER A 173 8.41 -1.99 -5.14
N VAL A 174 9.10 -2.92 -5.80
CA VAL A 174 8.54 -3.74 -6.90
C VAL A 174 7.57 -4.80 -6.42
N PHE A 175 7.72 -5.33 -5.19
CA PHE A 175 6.86 -6.36 -4.64
C PHE A 175 6.33 -6.00 -3.25
N SER A 176 5.08 -6.35 -2.96
CA SER A 176 4.59 -6.53 -1.59
C SER A 176 4.29 -8.02 -1.34
N TYR A 177 4.33 -8.44 -0.08
CA TYR A 177 4.05 -9.81 0.33
C TYR A 177 2.66 -9.94 0.95
N ALA A 178 2.02 -11.08 0.69
CA ALA A 178 0.62 -11.33 1.00
C ALA A 178 0.40 -12.76 1.53
N SER A 179 -0.25 -12.88 2.68
CA SER A 179 -0.94 -14.12 3.05
C SER A 179 -2.18 -14.26 2.16
N PRO A 180 -2.44 -15.45 1.57
CA PRO A 180 -3.65 -15.68 0.80
C PRO A 180 -4.94 -15.66 1.64
N ILE A 181 -4.86 -15.59 2.98
CA ILE A 181 -6.02 -15.44 3.87
C ILE A 181 -5.78 -14.31 4.89
N PRO A 182 -6.60 -13.23 4.86
CA PRO A 182 -6.69 -12.24 5.92
C PRO A 182 -7.14 -12.81 7.28
N LEU A 183 -6.55 -12.25 8.34
CA LEU A 183 -6.87 -12.56 9.74
C LEU A 183 -7.69 -11.44 10.37
N VAL A 184 -8.46 -11.77 11.41
CA VAL A 184 -9.16 -10.82 12.29
C VAL A 184 -8.94 -11.18 13.75
N SER A 185 -8.81 -10.17 14.60
CA SER A 185 -8.67 -10.32 16.04
C SER A 185 -9.97 -9.90 16.72
N ALA A 186 -10.69 -10.87 17.31
CA ALA A 186 -12.04 -10.67 17.85
C ALA A 186 -12.24 -11.40 19.18
N SER A 187 -12.96 -10.76 20.10
CA SER A 187 -13.44 -11.34 21.36
C SER A 187 -14.78 -12.05 21.16
N ILE A 188 -15.09 -13.04 22.00
CA ILE A 188 -16.36 -13.78 21.94
C ILE A 188 -17.53 -13.03 22.62
N ASP A 189 -17.23 -12.07 23.51
CA ASP A 189 -18.21 -11.26 24.26
C ASP A 189 -17.79 -9.78 24.44
N GLY A 190 -16.60 -9.39 23.99
CA GLY A 190 -16.03 -8.06 24.22
C GLY A 190 -15.31 -7.92 25.58
N LYS A 191 -15.17 -9.01 26.35
CA LYS A 191 -14.51 -9.05 27.67
C LYS A 191 -13.37 -10.06 27.75
N GLU A 192 -13.56 -11.27 27.22
CA GLU A 192 -12.44 -12.18 27.04
C GLU A 192 -11.42 -11.58 26.05
N ALA A 193 -10.14 -11.90 26.23
CA ALA A 193 -9.08 -11.41 25.35
C ALA A 193 -9.34 -11.89 23.90
N PRO A 194 -9.21 -11.00 22.89
CA PRO A 194 -9.44 -11.37 21.49
C PRO A 194 -8.61 -12.56 21.04
N LYS A 195 -9.24 -13.47 20.30
CA LYS A 195 -8.56 -14.55 19.58
C LYS A 195 -8.42 -14.19 18.11
N VAL A 196 -7.55 -14.90 17.41
CA VAL A 196 -7.30 -14.69 15.97
C VAL A 196 -8.11 -15.71 15.17
N TYR A 197 -8.86 -15.24 14.19
CA TYR A 197 -9.69 -16.05 13.30
C TYR A 197 -9.36 -15.71 11.84
N PHE A 198 -9.73 -16.59 10.90
CA PHE A 198 -9.80 -16.22 9.49
C PHE A 198 -11.03 -15.32 9.28
N ALA A 199 -10.91 -14.26 8.48
CA ALA A 199 -12.05 -13.35 8.27
C ALA A 199 -13.24 -14.05 7.59
N ASP A 200 -12.98 -15.03 6.71
CA ASP A 200 -14.01 -15.89 6.09
C ASP A 200 -14.88 -16.63 7.13
N ASP A 201 -14.26 -17.17 8.19
CA ASP A 201 -14.98 -17.91 9.22
C ASP A 201 -15.93 -16.98 9.99
N ILE A 202 -15.55 -15.72 10.20
CA ILE A 202 -16.39 -14.69 10.85
C ILE A 202 -17.52 -14.22 9.93
N ILE A 203 -17.23 -13.91 8.66
CA ILE A 203 -18.24 -13.48 7.66
C ILE A 203 -19.26 -14.61 7.47
N GLY A 204 -18.79 -15.85 7.26
CA GLY A 204 -19.62 -17.04 7.15
C GLY A 204 -20.48 -17.29 8.40
N ARG A 205 -19.93 -17.07 9.61
CA ARG A 205 -20.70 -17.15 10.85
C ARG A 205 -21.82 -16.11 10.91
N ARG A 206 -21.54 -14.85 10.61
CA ARG A 206 -22.54 -13.76 10.58
C ARG A 206 -23.68 -14.09 9.61
N ASP A 207 -23.34 -14.61 8.43
CA ASP A 207 -24.31 -14.91 7.38
C ASP A 207 -25.12 -16.19 7.69
N ASN A 208 -24.51 -17.20 8.30
CA ASN A 208 -25.22 -18.36 8.83
C ASN A 208 -26.23 -17.96 9.92
N ILE A 209 -25.82 -17.15 10.90
CA ILE A 209 -26.69 -16.66 11.99
C ILE A 209 -27.85 -15.85 11.41
N SER A 210 -27.59 -15.01 10.41
CA SER A 210 -28.63 -14.24 9.70
C SER A 210 -29.65 -15.12 8.96
N ASN A 211 -29.27 -16.36 8.63
CA ASN A 211 -30.15 -17.39 8.04
C ASN A 211 -30.71 -18.39 9.09
N GLY A 212 -30.49 -18.16 10.38
CA GLY A 212 -30.97 -19.03 11.47
C GLY A 212 -30.16 -20.32 11.65
N VAL A 213 -28.91 -20.36 11.16
CA VAL A 213 -27.99 -21.49 11.29
C VAL A 213 -26.88 -21.13 12.27
N GLU A 214 -26.72 -21.93 13.33
CA GLU A 214 -25.59 -21.81 14.25
C GLU A 214 -24.36 -22.51 13.66
N SER A 215 -23.24 -21.79 13.50
CA SER A 215 -21.99 -22.34 12.98
C SER A 215 -20.82 -22.01 13.89
N THR A 216 -20.15 -23.05 14.39
CA THR A 216 -18.95 -22.96 15.21
C THR A 216 -17.73 -22.56 14.38
N ILE A 217 -16.98 -21.58 14.87
CA ILE A 217 -15.68 -21.17 14.33
C ILE A 217 -14.56 -21.61 15.28
N SER A 218 -13.37 -21.88 14.76
CA SER A 218 -12.17 -22.10 15.57
C SER A 218 -11.22 -20.93 15.44
N ALA A 219 -10.63 -20.51 16.56
CA ALA A 219 -9.47 -19.64 16.51
C ALA A 219 -8.25 -20.39 15.93
N VAL A 220 -7.34 -19.62 15.34
CA VAL A 220 -5.96 -20.02 15.06
C VAL A 220 -5.21 -20.06 16.40
N SER A 221 -4.46 -21.14 16.65
CA SER A 221 -3.62 -21.28 17.84
C SER A 221 -2.14 -20.98 17.53
N HIS A 222 -1.65 -21.39 16.36
CA HIS A 222 -0.26 -21.24 15.94
C HIS A 222 -0.15 -20.85 14.45
N ILE A 223 0.92 -20.12 14.11
CA ILE A 223 1.38 -19.89 12.74
C ILE A 223 2.84 -20.38 12.66
N ASN A 224 3.14 -21.25 11.70
CA ASN A 224 4.46 -21.86 11.50
C ASN A 224 5.03 -22.54 12.76
N GLY A 225 4.15 -23.05 13.65
CA GLY A 225 4.51 -23.66 14.93
C GLY A 225 4.78 -22.69 16.08
N GLU A 226 4.79 -21.38 15.84
CA GLU A 226 4.90 -20.32 16.86
C GLU A 226 3.49 -19.91 17.33
N PRO A 227 3.27 -19.62 18.63
CA PRO A 227 1.97 -19.17 19.13
C PRO A 227 1.49 -17.93 18.37
N VAL A 228 0.23 -17.92 17.93
CA VAL A 228 -0.27 -16.92 16.95
C VAL A 228 -0.04 -15.47 17.38
N VAL A 229 -0.14 -15.17 18.68
CA VAL A 229 0.06 -13.82 19.22
C VAL A 229 1.54 -13.41 19.21
N GLU A 230 2.45 -14.35 19.48
CA GLU A 230 3.90 -14.12 19.47
C GLU A 230 4.39 -13.88 18.03
N PHE A 231 3.99 -14.77 17.11
CA PHE A 231 4.27 -14.63 15.67
C PHE A 231 3.77 -13.28 15.13
N LEU A 232 2.50 -12.95 15.36
CA LEU A 232 1.91 -11.72 14.82
C LEU A 232 2.47 -10.46 15.50
N THR A 233 2.85 -10.49 16.78
CA THR A 233 3.53 -9.34 17.42
C THR A 233 4.91 -9.10 16.80
N ARG A 234 5.67 -10.16 16.55
CA ARG A 234 6.99 -10.10 15.89
C ARG A 234 6.88 -9.66 14.42
N PHE A 235 5.82 -10.09 13.74
CA PHE A 235 5.50 -9.69 12.36
C PHE A 235 5.09 -8.21 12.28
N ALA A 236 4.22 -7.76 13.18
CA ALA A 236 3.76 -6.37 13.28
C ALA A 236 4.92 -5.40 13.49
N ALA A 237 5.84 -5.72 14.40
CA ALA A 237 7.03 -4.90 14.65
C ALA A 237 7.93 -4.76 13.40
N LEU A 238 8.09 -5.83 12.60
CA LEU A 238 8.90 -5.78 11.37
C LEU A 238 8.22 -5.00 10.23
N GLN A 239 6.91 -5.16 10.07
CA GLN A 239 6.13 -4.56 8.98
C GLN A 239 5.43 -3.24 9.38
N SER A 240 5.87 -2.61 10.48
CA SER A 240 5.34 -1.34 10.99
C SER A 240 5.56 -0.19 9.98
N VAL A 241 4.52 0.19 9.24
CA VAL A 241 4.52 1.32 8.29
C VAL A 241 4.50 2.70 8.94
N GLY A 242 4.99 2.81 10.18
CA GLY A 242 5.16 4.08 10.90
C GLY A 242 4.16 4.34 12.03
N MET A 243 3.64 3.31 12.70
CA MET A 243 2.74 3.51 13.85
C MET A 243 3.51 3.75 15.16
N LEU A 244 2.89 4.52 16.05
CA LEU A 244 3.40 4.97 17.35
C LEU A 244 3.12 4.04 18.51
N GLU A 245 2.35 2.97 18.35
CA GLU A 245 2.15 1.96 19.40
C GLU A 245 1.86 0.55 18.83
N PRO A 246 2.27 -0.53 19.54
CA PRO A 246 2.04 -1.91 19.10
C PRO A 246 0.57 -2.32 18.97
N HIS A 247 -0.37 -1.62 19.62
CA HIS A 247 -1.81 -1.86 19.42
C HIS A 247 -2.30 -1.38 18.06
N ALA A 248 -1.72 -0.31 17.50
CA ALA A 248 -2.05 0.14 16.14
C ALA A 248 -1.38 -0.75 15.09
N ASP A 249 -0.11 -1.14 15.30
CA ASP A 249 0.58 -2.14 14.46
C ASP A 249 -0.21 -3.47 14.37
N TRP A 250 -0.76 -3.93 15.49
CA TRP A 250 -1.63 -5.12 15.53
C TRP A 250 -2.91 -4.94 14.71
N ASN A 251 -3.54 -3.76 14.75
CA ASN A 251 -4.74 -3.48 13.96
C ASN A 251 -4.44 -3.35 12.45
N GLU A 252 -3.22 -2.99 12.05
CA GLU A 252 -2.80 -2.95 10.64
C GLU A 252 -2.56 -4.33 10.03
N LEU A 253 -2.26 -5.35 10.85
CA LEU A 253 -2.22 -6.74 10.38
C LEU A 253 -3.61 -7.32 10.06
N MET A 254 -4.68 -6.79 10.67
CA MET A 254 -6.01 -7.38 10.58
C MET A 254 -6.78 -6.85 9.36
N GLY A 255 -7.53 -7.74 8.70
CA GLY A 255 -8.49 -7.36 7.67
C GLY A 255 -9.66 -6.59 8.27
N HIS A 256 -10.10 -5.52 7.61
CA HIS A 256 -11.12 -4.62 8.15
C HIS A 256 -12.10 -4.16 7.07
N PRO A 257 -13.42 -4.09 7.31
CA PRO A 257 -14.40 -3.65 6.30
C PRO A 257 -14.12 -2.25 5.74
N VAL A 258 -13.51 -1.36 6.52
CA VAL A 258 -13.13 0.00 6.07
C VAL A 258 -11.90 0.00 5.14
N GLN A 259 -11.02 -1.01 5.22
CA GLN A 259 -9.96 -1.24 4.23
C GLN A 259 -10.55 -1.78 2.92
N ASN A 260 -11.50 -2.72 3.01
CA ASN A 260 -12.11 -3.36 1.84
C ASN A 260 -12.88 -2.36 0.94
N VAL A 261 -13.62 -1.40 1.52
CA VAL A 261 -14.30 -0.36 0.74
C VAL A 261 -13.35 0.65 0.08
N GLN A 262 -12.21 0.94 0.74
CA GLN A 262 -11.10 1.72 0.20
C GLN A 262 -10.22 0.94 -0.80
N ARG A 263 -10.47 -0.37 -0.98
CA ARG A 263 -9.68 -1.29 -1.84
C ARG A 263 -8.21 -1.47 -1.40
N ILE A 264 -7.91 -1.20 -0.13
CA ILE A 264 -6.57 -1.33 0.47
C ILE A 264 -6.45 -2.68 1.19
N PHE A 265 -5.30 -3.35 1.12
CA PHE A 265 -5.05 -4.61 1.84
C PHE A 265 -4.67 -4.37 3.33
N SER A 266 -4.81 -5.40 4.17
CA SER A 266 -4.10 -5.42 5.45
C SER A 266 -2.61 -5.72 5.22
N ILE A 267 -1.75 -5.32 6.16
CA ILE A 267 -0.31 -5.59 6.09
C ILE A 267 -0.06 -7.11 5.93
N PHE A 268 -0.78 -7.95 6.67
CA PHE A 268 -0.66 -9.41 6.59
C PHE A 268 -1.13 -9.99 5.23
N SER A 269 -2.06 -9.34 4.54
CA SER A 269 -2.76 -9.89 3.36
C SER A 269 -2.46 -9.19 2.02
N GLY A 270 -1.40 -8.37 1.94
CA GLY A 270 -1.06 -7.66 0.69
C GLY A 270 -0.23 -6.39 0.81
N SER A 271 0.25 -6.03 2.01
CA SER A 271 1.05 -4.81 2.21
C SER A 271 2.23 -5.00 3.16
N SER A 272 2.76 -6.23 3.26
CA SER A 272 4.05 -6.50 3.90
C SER A 272 5.20 -6.18 2.95
N THR A 273 6.30 -5.63 3.47
CA THR A 273 7.45 -5.18 2.66
C THR A 273 8.65 -6.10 2.78
N PHE A 274 8.94 -6.62 3.97
CA PHE A 274 10.02 -7.58 4.18
C PHE A 274 9.57 -9.01 3.87
N TYR A 275 10.46 -9.80 3.25
CA TYR A 275 10.18 -11.21 2.94
C TYR A 275 9.79 -12.00 4.19
N PRO A 276 8.56 -12.58 4.25
CA PRO A 276 8.03 -13.23 5.45
C PRO A 276 8.40 -14.71 5.55
N GLY A 277 9.06 -15.27 4.54
CA GLY A 277 9.31 -16.71 4.38
C GLY A 277 8.44 -17.35 3.30
N ASP A 278 8.66 -18.64 3.08
CA ASP A 278 8.13 -19.39 1.94
C ASP A 278 6.70 -19.90 2.20
N ILE A 279 6.49 -20.49 3.38
CA ILE A 279 5.32 -21.29 3.75
C ILE A 279 4.55 -20.67 4.93
N LEU A 280 3.24 -20.84 4.91
CA LEU A 280 2.27 -20.53 5.96
C LEU A 280 1.56 -21.81 6.41
N THR A 281 1.82 -22.26 7.63
CA THR A 281 1.11 -23.37 8.28
C THR A 281 0.29 -22.83 9.44
N PHE A 282 -1.03 -22.98 9.39
CA PHE A 282 -1.97 -22.56 10.44
C PHE A 282 -2.48 -23.77 11.22
N SER A 283 -2.28 -23.78 12.54
CA SER A 283 -2.90 -24.75 13.46
C SER A 283 -4.02 -24.08 14.26
N PHE A 284 -5.03 -24.84 14.68
CA PHE A 284 -6.27 -24.33 15.27
C PHE A 284 -6.42 -24.66 16.77
N GLU A 285 -7.37 -24.04 17.47
CA GLU A 285 -7.75 -24.43 18.84
C GLU A 285 -8.62 -25.71 18.86
N ASP A 286 -9.57 -25.82 17.93
CA ASP A 286 -10.35 -27.05 17.74
C ASP A 286 -9.52 -28.11 17.00
N SER A 287 -9.17 -29.20 17.70
CA SER A 287 -8.46 -30.34 17.13
C SER A 287 -9.27 -31.16 16.11
N SER A 288 -10.56 -30.87 15.91
CA SER A 288 -11.36 -31.39 14.78
C SER A 288 -11.12 -30.62 13.47
N THR A 289 -10.54 -29.42 13.55
CA THR A 289 -10.19 -28.58 12.42
C THR A 289 -8.75 -28.89 12.01
N PRO A 290 -8.50 -29.44 10.80
CA PRO A 290 -7.17 -29.82 10.38
C PRO A 290 -6.31 -28.58 10.15
N ASP A 291 -5.02 -28.70 10.51
CA ASP A 291 -4.00 -27.72 10.14
C ASP A 291 -3.99 -27.47 8.64
N TRP A 292 -3.79 -26.21 8.25
CA TRP A 292 -3.86 -25.77 6.87
C TRP A 292 -2.54 -25.15 6.44
N GLU A 293 -1.96 -25.69 5.37
CA GLU A 293 -0.69 -25.25 4.78
C GLU A 293 -0.93 -24.58 3.43
N THR A 294 -0.22 -23.47 3.21
CA THR A 294 -0.24 -22.69 1.98
C THR A 294 1.08 -21.92 1.82
N ASN A 295 1.27 -21.21 0.71
CA ASN A 295 2.48 -20.42 0.46
C ASN A 295 2.22 -18.94 0.71
N TRP A 296 3.27 -18.19 1.09
CA TRP A 296 3.25 -16.74 0.95
C TRP A 296 3.26 -16.35 -0.53
N LEU A 297 2.53 -15.30 -0.87
CA LEU A 297 2.45 -14.74 -2.21
C LEU A 297 3.21 -13.40 -2.29
N ALA A 298 3.67 -13.05 -3.49
CA ALA A 298 4.18 -11.72 -3.81
C ALA A 298 3.28 -11.07 -4.86
N ILE A 299 2.83 -9.85 -4.58
CA ILE A 299 2.10 -8.98 -5.50
C ILE A 299 3.12 -8.08 -6.18
N TYR A 300 3.12 -8.05 -7.51
CA TYR A 300 3.94 -7.11 -8.29
C TYR A 300 3.24 -5.74 -8.33
N ASN A 301 3.87 -4.73 -7.72
CA ASN A 301 3.28 -3.42 -7.47
C ASN A 301 3.32 -2.48 -8.70
N THR A 302 4.25 -2.71 -9.62
CA THR A 302 4.50 -1.80 -10.74
C THR A 302 3.60 -2.13 -11.93
N ALA A 303 2.74 -1.18 -12.31
CA ALA A 303 1.69 -1.37 -13.31
C ALA A 303 2.09 -1.01 -14.75
N GLU A 304 3.34 -0.56 -14.97
CA GLU A 304 3.86 -0.25 -16.30
C GLU A 304 4.40 -1.51 -17.00
N TYR A 305 4.33 -1.50 -18.34
CA TYR A 305 5.03 -2.48 -19.18
C TYR A 305 6.52 -2.15 -19.17
N THR A 306 7.34 -2.91 -18.45
CA THR A 306 8.77 -2.59 -18.26
C THR A 306 9.65 -2.89 -19.48
N GLY A 307 9.10 -3.56 -20.50
CA GLY A 307 9.88 -4.20 -21.54
C GLY A 307 10.66 -5.42 -21.02
N PRO A 308 11.40 -6.12 -21.88
CA PRO A 308 12.06 -7.38 -21.54
C PRO A 308 13.31 -7.16 -20.66
N LEU A 309 13.14 -7.26 -19.33
CA LEU A 309 14.24 -7.26 -18.36
C LEU A 309 14.74 -8.71 -18.14
N GLU A 310 15.49 -9.26 -19.10
CA GLU A 310 15.86 -10.70 -19.10
C GLU A 310 16.79 -11.13 -17.95
N THR A 311 17.53 -10.21 -17.32
CA THR A 311 18.53 -10.51 -16.29
C THR A 311 18.39 -9.66 -15.04
N PRO A 312 19.00 -10.07 -13.90
CA PRO A 312 19.02 -9.24 -12.69
C PRO A 312 19.79 -7.92 -12.87
N GLY A 313 20.67 -7.83 -13.88
CA GLY A 313 21.32 -6.57 -14.26
C GLY A 313 20.38 -5.62 -14.99
N ASP A 314 19.42 -6.12 -15.77
CA ASP A 314 18.39 -5.31 -16.41
C ASP A 314 17.37 -4.84 -15.36
N PHE A 315 17.04 -5.72 -14.41
CA PHE A 315 16.23 -5.37 -13.22
C PHE A 315 16.90 -4.26 -12.39
N TYR A 316 18.23 -4.32 -12.19
CA TYR A 316 19.01 -3.23 -11.59
C TYR A 316 18.93 -1.94 -12.40
N ASN A 317 19.18 -2.00 -13.72
CA ASN A 317 19.15 -0.83 -14.59
C ASN A 317 17.79 -0.12 -14.57
N PHE A 318 16.69 -0.88 -14.65
CA PHE A 318 15.34 -0.31 -14.66
C PHE A 318 14.93 0.22 -13.28
N PHE A 319 14.89 -0.62 -12.24
CA PHE A 319 14.33 -0.24 -10.94
C PHE A 319 15.29 0.54 -10.04
N VAL A 320 16.61 0.36 -10.19
CA VAL A 320 17.60 1.08 -9.37
C VAL A 320 18.14 2.30 -10.09
N LEU A 321 18.41 2.25 -11.40
CA LEU A 321 18.94 3.41 -12.14
C LEU A 321 17.89 4.21 -12.92
N GLY A 322 16.62 3.78 -12.98
CA GLY A 322 15.58 4.44 -13.78
C GLY A 322 15.83 4.37 -15.29
N LEU A 323 16.67 3.43 -15.75
CA LEU A 323 17.07 3.32 -17.15
C LEU A 323 16.13 2.36 -17.89
N LEU A 324 15.31 2.95 -18.77
CA LEU A 324 14.48 2.20 -19.72
C LEU A 324 15.38 1.36 -20.66
N PRO A 325 15.06 0.08 -20.94
CA PRO A 325 15.76 -0.68 -21.96
C PRO A 325 15.51 -0.12 -23.38
N ASP A 326 16.43 -0.38 -24.32
CA ASP A 326 16.33 0.00 -25.75
C ASP A 326 15.07 -0.52 -26.48
N SER A 327 14.26 -1.33 -25.81
CA SER A 327 13.03 -1.99 -26.29
C SER A 327 11.78 -1.68 -25.43
N TYR A 328 11.82 -0.63 -24.60
CA TYR A 328 10.66 -0.09 -23.90
C TYR A 328 9.79 0.73 -24.87
N ASP A 329 8.50 0.37 -24.98
CA ASP A 329 7.45 1.16 -25.63
C ASP A 329 6.51 1.71 -24.53
N GLU A 330 6.11 2.99 -24.61
CA GLU A 330 5.19 3.59 -23.63
C GLU A 330 3.78 2.96 -23.72
N VAL A 331 3.29 2.37 -22.62
CA VAL A 331 1.95 1.77 -22.51
C VAL A 331 1.11 2.50 -21.44
N PRO A 332 -0.18 2.84 -21.71
CA PRO A 332 -1.02 3.51 -20.71
C PRO A 332 -1.29 2.69 -19.45
N LEU A 333 -1.15 3.33 -18.29
CA LEU A 333 -1.35 2.75 -16.96
C LEU A 333 -2.80 2.23 -16.72
N PRO A 334 -2.97 1.06 -16.09
CA PRO A 334 -4.22 0.63 -15.47
C PRO A 334 -4.60 1.51 -14.26
N ILE A 335 -5.89 1.83 -14.12
CA ILE A 335 -6.44 2.74 -13.09
C ILE A 335 -6.16 2.26 -11.64
N VAL A 336 -5.97 0.96 -11.44
CA VAL A 336 -5.95 0.30 -10.11
C VAL A 336 -4.73 0.67 -9.25
N PHE A 337 -3.69 1.28 -9.83
CA PHE A 337 -2.42 1.56 -9.15
C PHE A 337 -2.14 3.06 -8.91
N ARG A 338 -3.19 3.91 -8.83
CA ARG A 338 -3.06 5.19 -8.14
C ARG A 338 -2.93 4.95 -6.62
N GLY A 339 -1.70 4.94 -6.13
CA GLY A 339 -1.42 5.22 -4.72
C GLY A 339 -1.90 6.63 -4.31
N PRO A 340 -1.88 6.98 -3.01
CA PRO A 340 -2.44 8.23 -2.50
C PRO A 340 -1.85 9.45 -3.23
N LEU A 341 -2.75 10.29 -3.74
CA LEU A 341 -2.53 11.30 -4.77
C LEU A 341 -1.27 12.17 -4.60
N GLY A 342 -0.31 11.99 -5.51
CA GLY A 342 0.61 13.06 -5.91
C GLY A 342 -0.14 14.16 -6.68
N THR A 343 0.15 15.42 -6.38
CA THR A 343 -0.65 16.58 -6.85
C THR A 343 -0.27 17.05 -8.26
N GLU A 344 -0.71 16.34 -9.30
CA GLU A 344 -0.69 16.86 -10.68
C GLU A 344 -2.07 16.76 -11.36
N THR A 345 -2.68 17.92 -11.63
CA THR A 345 -3.95 18.03 -12.37
C THR A 345 -3.77 17.72 -13.86
N PRO A 346 -4.57 16.81 -14.45
CA PRO A 346 -4.65 16.66 -15.90
C PRO A 346 -5.14 17.96 -16.56
N PRO A 347 -4.58 18.37 -17.72
CA PRO A 347 -5.04 19.57 -18.42
C PRO A 347 -6.45 19.38 -18.98
N ALA A 348 -7.34 20.34 -18.71
CA ALA A 348 -8.74 20.28 -19.14
C ALA A 348 -8.89 20.33 -20.67
N THR A 349 -9.03 19.18 -21.31
CA THR A 349 -9.49 19.07 -22.70
C THR A 349 -10.98 19.34 -22.76
N GLY A 350 -11.35 20.57 -23.12
CA GLY A 350 -12.73 21.01 -23.12
C GLY A 350 -13.59 20.34 -24.19
N ASP A 351 -14.51 19.48 -23.74
CA ASP A 351 -15.75 19.13 -24.45
C ASP A 351 -16.97 19.61 -23.63
N THR A 352 -18.07 19.91 -24.31
CA THR A 352 -19.20 20.65 -23.72
C THR A 352 -20.11 19.74 -22.87
N PRO A 353 -20.54 20.13 -21.66
CA PRO A 353 -21.27 19.24 -20.76
C PRO A 353 -22.68 18.89 -21.24
N THR A 354 -22.84 17.71 -21.85
CA THR A 354 -24.14 17.03 -21.93
C THR A 354 -24.36 16.24 -20.65
N GLY A 355 -25.30 16.70 -19.81
CA GLY A 355 -25.56 16.10 -18.50
C GLY A 355 -26.00 14.63 -18.58
N GLY A 356 -25.33 13.78 -17.81
CA GLY A 356 -25.56 12.34 -17.75
C GLY A 356 -24.86 11.75 -16.53
N GLY A 357 -25.29 12.12 -15.32
CA GLY A 357 -24.72 11.60 -14.08
C GLY A 357 -24.99 10.10 -13.95
N THR A 358 -23.92 9.31 -13.86
CA THR A 358 -23.99 7.87 -13.62
C THR A 358 -24.24 7.59 -12.15
N THR A 359 -25.51 7.57 -11.74
CA THR A 359 -25.92 7.04 -10.44
C THR A 359 -25.50 5.57 -10.34
N GLU A 360 -24.68 5.25 -9.34
CA GLU A 360 -24.08 3.92 -9.13
C GLU A 360 -25.12 2.83 -8.81
N GLU A 361 -24.74 1.56 -8.98
CA GLU A 361 -25.57 0.39 -8.60
C GLU A 361 -25.81 0.33 -7.08
N PRO A 362 -27.08 0.32 -6.60
CA PRO A 362 -27.40 0.38 -5.18
C PRO A 362 -26.80 -0.78 -4.35
N GLY A 363 -25.74 -0.47 -3.60
CA GLY A 363 -25.10 -1.38 -2.64
C GLY A 363 -23.66 -1.77 -2.96
N ALA A 364 -22.96 -1.11 -3.89
CA ALA A 364 -21.55 -1.38 -4.16
C ALA A 364 -20.65 -1.29 -2.91
N TRP A 365 -20.86 -0.29 -2.05
CA TRP A 365 -20.16 -0.13 -0.76
C TRP A 365 -20.42 -1.32 0.19
N TYR A 366 -21.68 -1.76 0.29
CA TYR A 366 -22.07 -2.96 1.04
C TYR A 366 -21.35 -4.20 0.50
N ASN A 367 -21.37 -4.43 -0.82
CA ASN A 367 -20.72 -5.57 -1.46
C ASN A 367 -19.20 -5.57 -1.20
N ARG A 368 -18.52 -4.43 -1.41
CA ARG A 368 -17.08 -4.25 -1.12
C ARG A 368 -16.75 -4.49 0.35
N SER A 369 -17.63 -4.08 1.28
CA SER A 369 -17.46 -4.35 2.72
C SER A 369 -17.78 -5.80 3.15
N TYR A 370 -18.10 -6.69 2.21
CA TYR A 370 -18.67 -8.02 2.47
C TYR A 370 -19.89 -7.97 3.39
N GLY A 371 -20.79 -7.01 3.16
CA GLY A 371 -22.04 -6.81 3.91
C GLY A 371 -21.89 -6.18 5.31
N ALA A 372 -20.71 -5.68 5.69
CA ALA A 372 -20.48 -5.09 7.00
C ALA A 372 -21.06 -3.67 7.16
N PHE A 373 -20.99 -2.84 6.12
CA PHE A 373 -21.69 -1.55 6.08
C PHE A 373 -23.16 -1.76 5.67
N PRO A 374 -24.13 -0.94 6.13
CA PRO A 374 -25.53 -1.06 5.72
C PRO A 374 -25.73 -0.86 4.20
N ARG A 375 -26.67 -1.60 3.59
CA ARG A 375 -26.87 -1.64 2.12
C ARG A 375 -27.24 -0.29 1.48
N THR A 376 -27.82 0.61 2.25
CA THR A 376 -28.18 1.95 1.80
C THR A 376 -27.92 2.91 2.96
N PRO A 377 -26.99 3.87 2.82
CA PRO A 377 -26.83 4.91 3.83
C PRO A 377 -27.99 5.91 3.78
N ASP A 378 -28.21 6.64 4.88
CA ASP A 378 -29.15 7.77 4.89
C ASP A 378 -28.57 8.96 4.10
N ILE A 379 -27.25 9.11 4.11
CA ILE A 379 -26.49 10.17 3.44
C ILE A 379 -25.28 9.53 2.78
N GLN A 380 -25.00 9.89 1.52
CA GLN A 380 -23.74 9.55 0.86
C GLN A 380 -23.20 10.77 0.13
N GLN A 381 -21.89 10.85 0.03
CA GLN A 381 -21.21 11.75 -0.90
C GLN A 381 -21.51 11.34 -2.35
N ASP A 382 -21.52 12.31 -3.26
CA ASP A 382 -21.56 12.03 -4.70
C ASP A 382 -20.28 11.27 -5.13
N ASN A 383 -20.38 10.37 -6.11
CA ASN A 383 -19.27 9.54 -6.64
C ASN A 383 -18.58 8.59 -5.62
N LEU A 384 -19.38 7.86 -4.82
CA LEU A 384 -18.95 6.97 -3.73
C LEU A 384 -18.25 5.63 -4.15
N ASP A 385 -17.28 5.71 -5.06
CA ASP A 385 -16.38 4.58 -5.38
C ASP A 385 -14.97 5.05 -5.78
N ASP A 386 -14.87 6.10 -6.60
CA ASP A 386 -13.59 6.51 -7.21
C ASP A 386 -12.72 7.35 -6.26
N GLU A 387 -13.22 8.49 -5.79
CA GLU A 387 -12.43 9.45 -4.99
C GLU A 387 -13.20 10.02 -3.76
N SER A 388 -14.47 9.65 -3.55
CA SER A 388 -15.34 10.15 -2.47
C SER A 388 -15.77 9.03 -1.51
N VAL A 389 -15.82 9.32 -0.19
CA VAL A 389 -15.91 8.26 0.85
C VAL A 389 -16.85 8.53 2.04
N LEU A 390 -17.43 9.72 2.18
CA LEU A 390 -18.29 10.05 3.32
C LEU A 390 -19.64 9.32 3.23
N THR A 391 -20.01 8.61 4.30
CA THR A 391 -21.34 7.99 4.48
C THR A 391 -21.95 8.35 5.84
N GLY A 392 -23.28 8.48 5.89
CA GLY A 392 -24.02 8.87 7.09
C GLY A 392 -25.27 8.01 7.32
N TYR A 393 -25.57 7.76 8.60
CA TYR A 393 -26.62 6.83 9.06
C TYR A 393 -27.34 7.39 10.30
N PHE A 394 -28.62 7.08 10.49
CA PHE A 394 -29.43 7.58 11.60
C PHE A 394 -30.22 6.48 12.34
N TYR A 395 -29.75 6.11 13.53
CA TYR A 395 -30.34 5.08 14.39
C TYR A 395 -31.30 5.70 15.41
N GLY A 396 -32.61 5.53 15.17
CA GLY A 396 -33.66 6.16 15.96
C GLY A 396 -33.95 5.51 17.32
N ASP A 397 -33.54 4.25 17.49
CA ASP A 397 -33.62 3.46 18.71
C ASP A 397 -32.57 3.87 19.75
N ILE A 398 -31.32 4.09 19.33
CA ILE A 398 -30.26 4.68 20.17
C ILE A 398 -30.13 6.22 20.04
N SER A 399 -31.06 6.85 19.32
CA SER A 399 -31.10 8.31 19.06
C SER A 399 -29.77 8.90 18.54
N THR A 400 -29.01 8.12 17.77
CA THR A 400 -27.63 8.41 17.39
C THR A 400 -27.47 8.51 15.88
N GLY A 401 -26.77 9.55 15.42
CA GLY A 401 -26.30 9.68 14.04
C GLY A 401 -24.86 9.22 13.94
N VAL A 402 -24.53 8.49 12.88
CA VAL A 402 -23.15 8.05 12.59
C VAL A 402 -22.69 8.67 11.29
N LEU A 403 -21.48 9.24 11.30
CA LEU A 403 -20.78 9.76 10.13
C LEU A 403 -19.46 9.00 9.97
N SER A 404 -19.37 8.15 8.96
CA SER A 404 -18.17 7.35 8.67
C SER A 404 -17.35 8.02 7.58
N ILE A 405 -16.08 8.29 7.86
CA ILE A 405 -15.14 8.97 6.97
C ILE A 405 -13.83 8.16 6.91
N PRO A 406 -13.72 7.21 5.96
CA PRO A 406 -12.54 6.35 5.80
C PRO A 406 -11.23 7.10 5.54
N HIS A 407 -11.24 8.27 4.88
CA HIS A 407 -10.06 9.12 4.73
C HIS A 407 -10.41 10.60 4.54
N PHE A 408 -9.47 11.50 4.88
CA PHE A 408 -9.58 12.94 4.58
C PHE A 408 -8.88 13.34 3.27
N SER A 409 -8.50 12.38 2.41
CA SER A 409 -7.90 12.61 1.10
C SER A 409 -8.93 13.16 0.10
N GLN A 410 -9.47 14.35 0.37
CA GLN A 410 -10.46 15.07 -0.42
C GLN A 410 -9.87 16.43 -0.77
N TYR A 411 -9.64 16.63 -2.05
CA TYR A 411 -9.05 17.82 -2.66
C TYR A 411 -10.05 18.36 -3.70
N GLY A 412 -9.69 19.36 -4.50
CA GLY A 412 -10.40 19.63 -5.76
C GLY A 412 -11.93 19.78 -5.62
N LEU A 413 -12.72 19.06 -6.42
CA LEU A 413 -14.20 19.14 -6.36
C LEU A 413 -14.78 18.31 -5.21
N GLU A 414 -14.02 17.31 -4.76
CA GLU A 414 -14.36 16.27 -3.80
C GLU A 414 -14.45 16.89 -2.39
N MET A 415 -13.60 17.89 -2.09
CA MET A 415 -13.75 18.74 -0.91
C MET A 415 -15.08 19.50 -0.88
N GLY A 416 -15.62 19.84 -2.06
CA GLY A 416 -16.94 20.46 -2.22
C GLY A 416 -18.09 19.48 -1.98
N THR A 417 -18.05 18.28 -2.58
CA THR A 417 -19.08 17.25 -2.38
C THR A 417 -19.09 16.74 -0.95
N PHE A 418 -17.93 16.62 -0.30
CA PHE A 418 -17.80 16.33 1.13
C PHE A 418 -18.54 17.37 1.99
N GLY A 419 -18.31 18.67 1.73
CA GLY A 419 -18.96 19.75 2.46
C GLY A 419 -20.49 19.77 2.30
N LEU A 420 -20.99 19.41 1.10
CA LEU A 420 -22.42 19.25 0.86
C LEU A 420 -23.02 18.05 1.60
N ALA A 421 -22.37 16.89 1.56
CA ALA A 421 -22.85 15.69 2.25
C ALA A 421 -22.81 15.85 3.78
N LEU A 422 -21.78 16.51 4.33
CA LEU A 422 -21.71 16.88 5.74
C LEU A 422 -22.84 17.84 6.16
N ALA A 423 -23.17 18.83 5.33
CA ALA A 423 -24.32 19.71 5.58
C ALA A 423 -25.65 18.93 5.56
N GLN A 424 -25.86 18.06 4.57
CA GLN A 424 -27.04 17.19 4.49
C GLN A 424 -27.16 16.26 5.70
N PHE A 425 -26.05 15.69 6.19
CA PHE A 425 -26.05 14.89 7.41
C PHE A 425 -26.47 15.70 8.63
N ILE A 426 -25.94 16.90 8.80
CA ILE A 426 -26.28 17.81 9.90
C ILE A 426 -27.75 18.27 9.82
N GLU A 427 -28.34 18.39 8.63
CA GLU A 427 -29.75 18.71 8.43
C GLU A 427 -30.68 17.50 8.68
N GLY A 428 -30.37 16.32 8.11
CA GLY A 428 -31.12 15.09 8.39
C GLY A 428 -31.11 14.69 9.86
N ALA A 429 -30.00 14.93 10.56
CA ALA A 429 -29.88 14.72 12.00
C ALA A 429 -30.81 15.67 12.81
N LYS A 430 -30.97 16.92 12.37
CA LYS A 430 -31.93 17.89 12.97
C LYS A 430 -33.37 17.43 12.77
N GLU A 431 -33.74 17.02 11.55
CA GLU A 431 -35.09 16.56 11.23
C GLU A 431 -35.47 15.29 12.01
N LYS A 432 -34.55 14.32 12.08
CA LYS A 432 -34.72 13.08 12.86
C LYS A 432 -34.52 13.25 14.37
N ARG A 433 -34.15 14.45 14.84
CA ARG A 433 -33.91 14.80 16.27
C ARG A 433 -32.88 13.89 16.96
N VAL A 434 -31.80 13.62 16.26
CA VAL A 434 -30.63 12.87 16.75
C VAL A 434 -30.03 13.59 17.96
N SER A 435 -29.87 12.88 19.09
CA SER A 435 -29.34 13.46 20.34
C SER A 435 -27.85 13.25 20.55
N ARG A 436 -27.24 12.28 19.85
CA ARG A 436 -25.81 11.91 19.95
C ARG A 436 -25.19 11.71 18.58
N ILE A 437 -23.88 11.91 18.45
CA ILE A 437 -23.13 11.67 17.20
C ILE A 437 -21.95 10.74 17.45
N VAL A 438 -21.78 9.74 16.56
CA VAL A 438 -20.54 8.99 16.36
C VAL A 438 -19.88 9.51 15.09
N ILE A 439 -18.61 9.92 15.17
CA ILE A 439 -17.77 10.20 14.00
C ILE A 439 -16.76 9.06 13.88
N ASP A 440 -16.87 8.25 12.84
CA ASP A 440 -16.08 7.05 12.63
C ASP A 440 -14.91 7.33 11.66
N LEU A 441 -13.69 7.17 12.17
CA LEU A 441 -12.42 7.45 11.52
C LEU A 441 -11.48 6.22 11.55
N GLN A 442 -12.04 5.01 11.64
CA GLN A 442 -11.24 3.78 11.54
C GLN A 442 -10.52 3.71 10.18
N LYS A 443 -9.27 3.23 10.14
CA LYS A 443 -8.41 3.17 8.94
C LYS A 443 -8.15 4.51 8.22
N ASN A 444 -8.32 5.65 8.91
CA ASN A 444 -8.17 6.98 8.32
C ASN A 444 -6.73 7.51 8.31
N PHE A 445 -6.07 7.31 7.17
CA PHE A 445 -4.69 7.77 6.92
C PHE A 445 -4.52 9.29 6.79
N GLY A 446 -5.60 10.08 6.88
CA GLY A 446 -5.58 11.54 6.78
C GLY A 446 -5.76 12.06 5.36
N GLY A 447 -5.05 13.13 5.01
CA GLY A 447 -5.21 13.88 3.76
C GLY A 447 -5.33 15.40 3.98
N SER A 448 -6.35 16.03 3.39
CA SER A 448 -6.55 17.48 3.41
C SER A 448 -6.77 18.02 4.82
N THR A 449 -5.92 18.97 5.23
CA THR A 449 -6.09 19.71 6.49
C THR A 449 -7.36 20.57 6.46
N GLY A 450 -7.84 20.97 5.27
CA GLY A 450 -9.08 21.72 5.10
C GLY A 450 -10.31 20.93 5.54
N ILE A 451 -10.33 19.61 5.30
CA ILE A 451 -11.40 18.70 5.74
C ILE A 451 -11.42 18.57 7.27
N ALA A 452 -10.25 18.36 7.89
CA ALA A 452 -10.12 18.30 9.35
C ALA A 452 -10.62 19.58 10.03
N LEU A 453 -10.27 20.75 9.47
CA LEU A 453 -10.69 22.06 9.98
C LEU A 453 -12.18 22.33 9.73
N LEU A 454 -12.72 21.92 8.58
CA LEU A 454 -14.16 21.99 8.28
C LEU A 454 -14.97 21.17 9.30
N LEU A 455 -14.63 19.89 9.45
CA LEU A 455 -15.31 18.96 10.34
C LEU A 455 -15.29 19.45 11.80
N PHE A 456 -14.16 20.03 12.25
CA PHE A 456 -14.04 20.65 13.56
C PHE A 456 -14.99 21.84 13.76
N ARG A 457 -15.07 22.76 12.79
CA ARG A 457 -15.94 23.96 12.84
C ARG A 457 -17.43 23.65 12.65
N GLU A 458 -17.75 22.53 12.01
CA GLU A 458 -19.13 22.05 11.86
C GLU A 458 -19.69 21.48 13.18
N PHE A 459 -18.93 20.63 13.87
CA PHE A 459 -19.39 20.00 15.13
C PHE A 459 -19.07 20.81 16.40
N PHE A 460 -18.02 21.63 16.38
CA PHE A 460 -17.56 22.41 17.55
C PHE A 460 -17.45 23.93 17.25
N PRO A 461 -18.54 24.57 16.80
CA PRO A 461 -18.55 26.01 16.49
C PRO A 461 -18.25 26.85 17.74
N GLY A 462 -17.60 28.00 17.53
CA GLY A 462 -17.16 28.91 18.59
C GLY A 462 -15.81 28.55 19.23
N ILE A 463 -15.12 27.51 18.76
CA ILE A 463 -13.77 27.14 19.21
C ILE A 463 -12.77 27.37 18.08
N ASP A 464 -11.75 28.18 18.32
CA ASP A 464 -10.67 28.38 17.36
C ASP A 464 -9.60 27.26 17.52
N PRO A 465 -9.28 26.51 16.46
CA PRO A 465 -8.29 25.45 16.51
C PRO A 465 -6.90 26.05 16.71
N PHE A 466 -6.15 25.51 17.67
CA PHE A 466 -4.76 25.88 17.91
C PHE A 466 -3.93 25.49 16.69
N ALA A 467 -3.90 24.21 16.35
CA ALA A 467 -3.20 23.64 15.18
C ALA A 467 -1.75 24.14 15.00
N GLY A 468 -1.10 24.55 16.09
CA GLY A 468 0.21 25.18 16.06
C GLY A 468 1.33 24.17 15.81
N SER A 469 2.25 24.54 14.92
CA SER A 469 3.40 23.69 14.57
C SER A 469 4.76 24.38 14.74
N GLN A 470 5.82 23.58 14.67
CA GLN A 470 7.22 24.02 14.67
C GLN A 470 8.03 23.27 13.61
N ARG A 471 9.20 23.80 13.26
CA ARG A 471 10.18 23.14 12.38
C ARG A 471 11.50 22.98 13.09
N ARG A 472 12.28 22.00 12.63
CA ARG A 472 13.71 21.92 12.86
C ARG A 472 14.39 23.12 12.20
N SER A 473 15.32 23.76 12.90
CA SER A 473 16.10 24.91 12.40
C SER A 473 17.50 24.44 12.06
N HIS A 474 17.83 24.43 10.77
CA HIS A 474 19.11 23.99 10.25
C HIS A 474 19.45 24.79 8.99
N GLU A 475 20.74 24.83 8.62
CA GLU A 475 21.30 25.70 7.58
C GLU A 475 20.47 25.71 6.28
N LEU A 476 20.18 24.55 5.69
CA LEU A 476 19.44 24.46 4.43
C LEU A 476 17.98 24.93 4.53
N GLY A 477 17.29 24.61 5.64
CA GLY A 477 15.93 25.08 5.88
C GLY A 477 15.85 26.58 6.11
N ASN A 478 16.86 27.15 6.77
CA ASN A 478 16.94 28.60 6.98
C ASN A 478 17.25 29.32 5.68
N ILE A 479 18.19 28.82 4.87
CA ILE A 479 18.49 29.36 3.53
C ILE A 479 17.23 29.40 2.64
N LEU A 480 16.44 28.32 2.60
CA LEU A 480 15.19 28.27 1.85
C LEU A 480 14.15 29.28 2.37
N GLY A 481 13.89 29.25 3.68
CA GLY A 481 12.89 30.10 4.32
C GLY A 481 13.19 31.59 4.22
N SER A 482 14.43 31.99 4.47
CA SER A 482 14.97 33.32 4.19
C SER A 482 14.66 33.76 2.76
N ALA A 483 15.10 32.97 1.79
CA ALA A 483 15.10 33.38 0.40
C ALA A 483 13.67 33.46 -0.17
N LYS A 484 12.81 32.47 0.12
CA LYS A 484 11.40 32.48 -0.32
C LYS A 484 10.58 33.56 0.39
N THR A 485 10.77 33.78 1.69
CA THR A 485 10.08 34.86 2.41
C THR A 485 10.49 36.24 1.89
N GLN A 486 11.79 36.51 1.70
CA GLN A 486 12.27 37.77 1.14
C GLN A 486 11.78 37.99 -0.30
N TYR A 487 11.80 36.96 -1.14
CA TYR A 487 11.29 37.03 -2.52
C TYR A 487 9.80 37.42 -2.54
N TRP A 488 8.97 36.71 -1.79
CA TRP A 488 7.54 36.95 -1.72
C TRP A 488 7.19 38.36 -1.25
N GLN A 489 7.92 38.88 -0.26
CA GLN A 489 7.77 40.26 0.23
C GLN A 489 8.19 41.33 -0.81
N GLY A 490 9.01 40.98 -1.81
CA GLY A 490 9.36 41.83 -2.93
C GLY A 490 8.28 41.90 -4.03
N LEU A 491 7.34 40.96 -4.05
CA LEU A 491 6.26 40.92 -5.05
C LEU A 491 5.19 41.98 -4.77
N THR A 492 4.40 42.35 -5.81
CA THR A 492 3.25 43.23 -5.55
C THR A 492 2.13 42.44 -4.87
N ALA A 493 1.76 42.85 -3.66
CA ALA A 493 0.64 42.31 -2.91
C ALA A 493 -0.64 42.19 -3.76
N GLY A 494 -1.30 41.04 -3.66
CA GLY A 494 -2.57 40.75 -4.34
C GLY A 494 -2.48 40.48 -5.85
N LYS A 495 -1.28 40.32 -6.43
CA LYS A 495 -1.10 39.82 -7.80
C LYS A 495 -0.85 38.31 -7.83
N GLY A 496 -1.06 37.70 -8.99
CA GLY A 496 -1.09 36.23 -9.17
C GLY A 496 0.06 35.45 -8.51
N GLU A 497 1.31 35.88 -8.69
CA GLU A 497 2.49 35.21 -8.11
C GLU A 497 2.55 35.31 -6.58
N HIS A 498 2.28 36.50 -6.03
CA HIS A 498 2.15 36.71 -4.58
C HIS A 498 0.99 35.91 -3.98
N LEU A 499 -0.08 35.64 -4.75
CA LEU A 499 -1.19 34.80 -4.31
C LEU A 499 -0.87 33.31 -4.43
N GLY A 500 -0.18 32.87 -5.49
CA GLY A 500 0.21 31.47 -5.69
C GLY A 500 1.23 30.98 -4.67
N LEU A 501 2.18 31.82 -4.27
CA LEU A 501 3.17 31.51 -3.23
C LEU A 501 2.64 31.69 -1.80
N LEU A 502 1.35 32.01 -1.60
CA LEU A 502 0.81 32.39 -0.28
C LEU A 502 0.62 31.17 0.66
N ALA A 503 0.48 29.96 0.13
CA ALA A 503 0.46 28.72 0.91
C ALA A 503 1.84 28.03 1.06
N ASP A 504 2.86 28.51 0.33
CA ASP A 504 4.21 27.95 0.30
C ASP A 504 4.76 27.77 1.72
N GLU A 505 5.31 26.58 2.01
CA GLU A 505 5.81 26.28 3.34
C GLU A 505 6.94 27.25 3.74
N TRP A 506 7.77 27.72 2.81
CA TRP A 506 8.92 28.59 3.10
C TRP A 506 8.58 30.09 3.14
N VAL A 507 7.33 30.47 2.85
CA VAL A 507 6.83 31.85 2.97
C VAL A 507 6.17 32.03 4.35
N ILE A 508 7.01 32.19 5.38
CA ILE A 508 6.51 32.29 6.77
C ILE A 508 5.64 33.55 7.00
N ALA A 509 5.86 34.62 6.21
CA ALA A 509 5.10 35.86 6.30
C ALA A 509 3.63 35.76 5.86
N ALA A 510 3.20 34.63 5.27
CA ALA A 510 1.80 34.33 5.03
C ALA A 510 1.11 33.63 6.23
N ARG A 511 1.85 33.29 7.30
CA ARG A 511 1.37 32.48 8.43
C ARG A 511 1.31 33.30 9.71
N LEU A 512 0.41 32.94 10.62
CA LEU A 512 0.23 33.61 11.91
C LEU A 512 1.29 33.16 12.92
N ASN A 513 1.89 34.12 13.62
CA ASN A 513 2.62 33.93 14.86
C ASN A 513 1.59 33.76 16.00
N ALA A 514 1.58 32.59 16.63
CA ALA A 514 0.58 32.20 17.62
C ALA A 514 0.50 33.10 18.87
N GLU A 515 1.58 33.80 19.27
CA GLU A 515 1.53 34.68 20.44
C GLU A 515 0.99 36.08 20.10
N THR A 516 1.43 36.64 18.97
CA THR A 516 1.08 38.02 18.59
C THR A 516 -0.28 38.13 17.89
N GLY A 517 -0.82 37.01 17.39
CA GLY A 517 -2.05 36.99 16.59
C GLY A 517 -1.91 37.71 15.25
N ARG A 518 -0.69 37.86 14.74
CA ARG A 518 -0.35 38.58 13.50
C ARG A 518 0.58 37.74 12.65
N ASN A 519 0.65 38.04 11.35
CA ASN A 519 1.59 37.36 10.46
C ASN A 519 3.04 37.67 10.82
N PHE A 520 3.94 36.69 10.63
CA PHE A 520 5.38 36.89 10.76
C PHE A 520 5.88 37.95 9.76
N THR A 521 6.94 38.66 10.14
CA THR A 521 7.49 39.80 9.37
C THR A 521 8.80 39.50 8.66
N SER A 522 9.53 38.46 9.07
CA SER A 522 10.78 38.02 8.44
C SER A 522 11.13 36.58 8.88
N TRP A 523 12.00 35.90 8.13
CA TRP A 523 12.47 34.58 8.55
C TRP A 523 13.57 34.71 9.60
N GLU A 524 14.69 35.34 9.26
CA GLU A 524 15.87 35.55 10.11
C GLU A 524 15.53 36.36 11.37
N GLY A 525 14.65 37.35 11.18
CA GLY A 525 14.28 38.30 12.22
C GLY A 525 13.11 37.87 13.09
N GLU A 526 12.31 36.85 12.73
CA GLU A 526 11.14 36.42 13.52
C GLU A 526 10.95 34.89 13.72
N TYR A 527 11.59 34.03 12.92
CA TYR A 527 11.27 32.59 12.85
C TYR A 527 12.49 31.64 12.83
N GLU A 528 13.65 32.05 12.30
CA GLU A 528 14.89 31.28 12.30
C GLU A 528 15.35 30.92 13.72
N GLY A 529 15.83 29.69 13.95
CA GLY A 529 16.31 29.23 15.25
C GLY A 529 17.56 29.97 15.81
N PRO A 530 18.12 29.52 16.95
CA PRO A 530 17.85 28.24 17.62
C PRO A 530 16.99 28.38 18.88
N ARG A 531 15.89 27.62 18.92
CA ARG A 531 15.25 27.22 20.19
C ARG A 531 15.67 25.79 20.53
N ARG A 532 16.71 25.65 21.35
CA ARG A 532 17.31 24.36 21.73
C ARG A 532 16.29 23.46 22.45
N GLN A 533 16.08 22.24 21.96
CA GLN A 533 15.29 21.20 22.63
C GLN A 533 15.86 19.81 22.34
N ASN A 534 15.98 18.95 23.36
CA ASN A 534 16.35 17.55 23.24
C ASN A 534 17.61 17.27 22.39
N ASP A 535 18.55 18.21 22.42
CA ASP A 535 19.76 18.28 21.60
C ASP A 535 19.63 18.55 20.09
N ASP A 536 18.48 19.08 19.65
CA ASP A 536 18.32 19.78 18.36
C ASP A 536 17.95 21.26 18.51
N ASP A 537 18.02 21.99 17.40
CA ASP A 537 17.58 23.37 17.31
C ASP A 537 16.28 23.47 16.50
N PHE A 538 15.31 24.23 17.01
CA PHE A 538 14.01 24.44 16.37
C PHE A 538 13.78 25.92 16.03
N SER A 539 12.76 26.18 15.20
CA SER A 539 12.31 27.54 14.88
C SER A 539 12.03 28.38 16.13
N LEU A 540 12.33 29.68 16.01
CA LEU A 540 12.25 30.64 17.08
C LEU A 540 10.83 31.12 17.38
N VAL A 541 10.85 32.00 18.38
CA VAL A 541 9.82 32.53 19.23
C VAL A 541 10.26 33.98 19.48
N VAL A 542 10.28 34.80 18.44
CA VAL A 542 10.97 36.10 18.50
C VAL A 542 10.08 37.17 19.12
N SER A 543 10.60 38.17 19.85
CA SER A 543 11.78 38.34 20.72
C SER A 543 11.87 39.85 21.00
N HIS A 544 12.61 40.24 22.05
CA HIS A 544 13.71 41.19 21.83
C HIS A 544 14.73 41.07 22.96
N MET A 545 16.01 41.13 22.62
CA MET A 545 17.02 41.52 23.60
C MET A 545 16.76 42.97 24.03
N ASN A 546 16.19 43.16 25.21
CA ASN A 546 16.26 44.44 25.92
C ASN A 546 17.21 44.26 27.10
N THR A 547 18.46 44.73 26.96
CA THR A 547 19.59 44.47 27.87
C THR A 547 19.53 45.30 29.15
N ALA A 548 18.37 45.35 29.82
CA ALA A 548 18.06 46.32 30.87
C ALA A 548 17.09 45.86 31.99
N SER A 549 17.01 44.57 32.35
CA SER A 549 16.36 44.18 33.62
C SER A 549 16.81 42.83 34.21
N PRO A 550 17.54 42.79 35.34
CA PRO A 550 17.86 41.56 36.06
C PRO A 550 16.72 41.20 37.05
N ARG A 551 15.61 40.69 36.52
CA ARG A 551 14.56 40.01 37.32
C ARG A 551 14.10 38.76 36.60
N GLN A 552 14.71 37.63 36.96
CA GLN A 552 14.20 36.31 36.61
C GLN A 552 12.95 36.05 37.45
N ASP A 553 11.79 35.93 36.79
CA ASP A 553 10.63 35.25 37.34
C ASP A 553 10.68 33.79 36.81
N PRO A 554 10.90 32.78 37.67
CA PRO A 554 10.99 31.39 37.23
C PRO A 554 9.67 30.79 36.72
N GLN A 555 8.54 31.51 36.81
CA GLN A 555 7.20 30.93 36.60
C GLN A 555 6.51 31.36 35.29
N LEU A 556 7.19 32.11 34.42
CA LEU A 556 6.67 32.56 33.12
C LEU A 556 7.36 31.86 31.93
N THR A 557 7.63 30.56 32.04
CA THR A 557 8.44 29.79 31.07
C THR A 557 7.67 28.70 30.32
N SER A 558 6.65 29.08 29.54
CA SER A 558 6.15 28.26 28.42
C SER A 558 5.90 29.12 27.18
N SER A 559 6.31 28.62 26.02
CA SER A 559 6.69 29.47 24.88
C SER A 559 5.67 29.40 23.74
N ARG A 560 4.58 30.17 23.87
CA ARG A 560 3.36 30.11 23.04
C ARG A 560 3.47 30.68 21.61
N TYR A 561 4.66 30.70 21.02
CA TYR A 561 4.90 31.22 19.68
C TYR A 561 5.14 30.03 18.74
N LYS A 562 4.28 29.87 17.75
CA LYS A 562 4.26 28.77 16.77
C LYS A 562 3.67 29.29 15.47
N GLU A 563 3.95 28.61 14.36
CA GLU A 563 3.25 28.92 13.11
C GLU A 563 1.82 28.33 13.16
N ARG A 564 0.84 29.13 12.74
CA ARG A 564 -0.57 28.77 12.60
C ARG A 564 -1.10 29.25 11.25
N TYR A 565 -2.14 28.58 10.74
CA TYR A 565 -2.83 28.98 9.51
C TYR A 565 -3.65 30.26 9.73
N ASP A 566 -3.64 31.15 8.75
CA ASP A 566 -4.39 32.40 8.77
C ASP A 566 -5.86 32.18 8.38
N LEU A 567 -6.62 31.52 9.25
CA LEU A 567 -8.00 31.10 8.97
C LEU A 567 -9.02 32.26 8.92
N LYS A 568 -8.59 33.50 9.17
CA LYS A 568 -9.41 34.72 8.95
C LYS A 568 -9.14 35.35 7.58
N ASN A 569 -8.23 34.79 6.78
CA ASN A 569 -7.81 35.34 5.50
C ASN A 569 -8.33 34.51 4.32
N PRO A 570 -9.21 35.08 3.46
CA PRO A 570 -9.79 34.35 2.34
C PRO A 570 -8.78 33.96 1.26
N GLN A 571 -7.67 34.71 1.12
CA GLN A 571 -6.61 34.39 0.16
C GLN A 571 -5.72 33.25 0.67
N PHE A 572 -5.51 33.17 1.99
CA PHE A 572 -4.86 32.02 2.63
C PHE A 572 -5.69 30.74 2.41
N HIS A 573 -7.01 30.81 2.55
CA HIS A 573 -7.89 29.69 2.24
C HIS A 573 -7.77 29.25 0.78
N GLU A 574 -7.88 30.18 -0.18
CA GLU A 574 -7.81 29.85 -1.62
C GLU A 574 -6.47 29.24 -2.03
N ALA A 575 -5.35 29.67 -1.42
CA ALA A 575 -4.04 29.11 -1.70
C ALA A 575 -3.80 27.76 -1.00
N THR A 576 -4.37 27.52 0.19
CA THR A 576 -4.06 26.35 1.06
C THR A 576 -5.05 25.20 0.90
N PHE A 577 -6.25 25.46 0.40
CA PHE A 577 -7.36 24.49 0.31
C PHE A 577 -7.94 24.40 -1.11
N ASP A 578 -7.09 24.33 -2.13
CA ASP A 578 -7.47 24.11 -3.55
C ASP A 578 -8.53 25.09 -4.09
N GLY A 579 -8.44 26.37 -3.70
CA GLY A 579 -9.42 27.39 -4.05
C GLY A 579 -10.67 27.45 -3.16
N TRP A 580 -10.85 26.52 -2.22
CA TRP A 580 -12.00 26.52 -1.31
C TRP A 580 -11.82 27.50 -0.16
N ARG A 581 -12.93 28.16 0.20
CA ARG A 581 -13.02 29.03 1.37
C ARG A 581 -13.81 28.33 2.46
N LEU A 582 -13.17 28.03 3.59
CA LEU A 582 -13.84 27.56 4.80
C LEU A 582 -14.64 28.71 5.43
N THR A 583 -15.84 28.98 4.91
CA THR A 583 -16.60 30.21 5.15
C THR A 583 -16.88 30.49 6.62
N ARG A 584 -17.15 29.45 7.43
CA ARG A 584 -17.41 29.59 8.88
C ARG A 584 -16.20 30.00 9.74
N TYR A 585 -14.99 29.99 9.18
CA TYR A 585 -13.86 30.64 9.83
C TYR A 585 -13.78 32.12 9.46
N LEU A 586 -14.09 32.47 8.21
CA LEU A 586 -14.10 33.85 7.71
C LEU A 586 -15.24 34.70 8.29
N ASP A 587 -16.39 34.07 8.56
CA ASP A 587 -17.58 34.68 9.17
C ASP A 587 -18.12 33.77 10.28
N ASP A 588 -17.94 34.21 11.54
CA ASP A 588 -18.39 33.56 12.77
C ASP A 588 -19.79 34.01 13.22
N SER A 589 -20.49 34.83 12.41
CA SER A 589 -21.80 35.33 12.75
C SER A 589 -22.85 34.20 12.89
N GLY A 590 -23.45 34.15 14.08
CA GLY A 590 -24.49 33.19 14.43
C GLY A 590 -24.00 31.82 14.92
N GLU A 591 -22.70 31.58 15.13
CA GLU A 591 -22.19 30.29 15.67
C GLU A 591 -22.94 29.84 16.94
N GLN A 592 -23.15 30.76 17.89
CA GLN A 592 -23.87 30.52 19.16
C GLN A 592 -25.34 30.08 18.99
N THR A 593 -25.90 30.16 17.78
CA THR A 593 -27.25 29.67 17.46
C THR A 593 -27.27 28.34 16.69
N ARG A 594 -26.09 27.77 16.41
CA ARG A 594 -25.93 26.55 15.58
C ARG A 594 -25.50 25.31 16.36
N THR A 595 -25.00 25.45 17.60
CA THR A 595 -24.58 24.35 18.47
C THR A 595 -25.76 23.43 18.83
N MET A 596 -25.91 22.32 18.11
CA MET A 596 -26.96 21.31 18.36
C MET A 596 -26.53 20.27 19.39
N TRP A 597 -25.29 19.79 19.28
CA TRP A 597 -24.66 18.83 20.18
C TRP A 597 -23.58 19.54 20.98
N LYS A 598 -23.42 19.16 22.25
CA LYS A 598 -22.25 19.53 23.05
C LYS A 598 -21.13 18.53 22.78
N PRO A 599 -19.87 18.85 23.14
CA PRO A 599 -18.78 17.89 23.05
C PRO A 599 -19.02 16.58 23.83
N ASP A 600 -19.79 16.60 24.91
CA ASP A 600 -20.22 15.39 25.64
C ASP A 600 -21.26 14.53 24.91
N ASP A 601 -21.92 15.07 23.87
CA ASP A 601 -22.91 14.37 23.04
C ASP A 601 -22.25 13.80 21.75
N VAL A 602 -20.94 14.00 21.56
CA VAL A 602 -20.15 13.53 20.40
C VAL A 602 -19.05 12.58 20.84
N VAL A 603 -18.97 11.41 20.18
CA VAL A 603 -17.87 10.46 20.31
C VAL A 603 -17.16 10.27 18.97
N ILE A 604 -15.83 10.26 19.01
CA ILE A 604 -15.00 9.88 17.86
C ILE A 604 -14.59 8.41 18.01
N LEU A 605 -14.91 7.59 17.02
CA LEU A 605 -14.51 6.20 16.89
C LEU A 605 -13.25 6.11 16.02
N THR A 606 -12.32 5.27 16.44
CA THR A 606 -11.01 5.06 15.83
C THR A 606 -10.54 3.63 16.11
N ASP A 607 -9.59 3.13 15.33
CA ASP A 607 -8.86 1.88 15.56
C ASP A 607 -7.37 2.14 15.84
N GLY A 608 -7.04 3.37 16.22
CA GLY A 608 -5.67 3.86 16.50
C GLY A 608 -4.88 4.23 15.25
N THR A 609 -5.28 3.80 14.06
CA THR A 609 -4.52 4.02 12.81
C THR A 609 -4.60 5.47 12.29
N CYS A 610 -5.54 6.26 12.83
CA CYS A 610 -5.77 7.66 12.53
C CYS A 610 -4.47 8.47 12.43
N SER A 611 -4.21 9.06 11.25
CA SER A 611 -2.92 9.64 10.85
C SER A 611 -3.09 11.04 10.23
N SER A 612 -2.03 11.84 10.24
CA SER A 612 -1.94 13.13 9.55
C SER A 612 -3.11 14.07 9.90
N ALA A 613 -3.87 14.55 8.91
CA ALA A 613 -5.05 15.39 9.12
C ALA A 613 -6.15 14.72 9.98
N CYS A 614 -6.24 13.38 10.03
CA CYS A 614 -7.11 12.68 11.00
C CYS A 614 -6.63 12.93 12.43
N ALA A 615 -5.32 12.73 12.68
CA ALA A 615 -4.73 12.96 13.99
C ALA A 615 -4.85 14.43 14.44
N LEU A 616 -4.78 15.39 13.51
CA LEU A 616 -5.13 16.80 13.77
C LEU A 616 -6.58 16.93 14.25
N PHE A 617 -7.56 16.47 13.46
CA PHE A 617 -8.98 16.60 13.85
C PHE A 617 -9.26 15.96 15.20
N LEU A 618 -8.71 14.77 15.44
CA LEU A 618 -8.88 14.03 16.69
C LEU A 618 -8.26 14.76 17.89
N GLU A 619 -7.09 15.36 17.72
CA GLU A 619 -6.45 16.21 18.74
C GLU A 619 -7.29 17.46 19.03
N LEU A 620 -7.79 18.16 18.00
CA LEU A 620 -8.67 19.32 18.18
C LEU A 620 -9.97 18.93 18.89
N ALA A 621 -10.64 17.86 18.42
CA ALA A 621 -11.90 17.38 18.97
C ALA A 621 -11.75 16.89 20.41
N LYS A 622 -10.77 16.02 20.70
CA LYS A 622 -10.54 15.47 22.04
C LYS A 622 -10.01 16.53 23.02
N THR A 623 -8.96 17.27 22.65
CA THR A 623 -8.24 18.12 23.60
C THR A 623 -8.82 19.52 23.72
N GLN A 624 -9.20 20.18 22.62
CA GLN A 624 -9.72 21.56 22.67
C GLN A 624 -11.24 21.61 22.83
N ALA A 625 -12.00 20.79 22.09
CA ALA A 625 -13.45 20.77 22.23
C ALA A 625 -13.94 19.89 23.39
N GLY A 626 -13.23 18.80 23.72
CA GLY A 626 -13.68 17.85 24.74
C GLY A 626 -14.70 16.85 24.21
N ALA A 627 -14.60 16.44 22.95
CA ALA A 627 -15.28 15.24 22.44
C ALA A 627 -14.81 13.99 23.21
N ARG A 628 -15.64 12.96 23.29
CA ARG A 628 -15.23 11.64 23.81
C ARG A 628 -14.52 10.87 22.70
N THR A 629 -13.58 9.98 23.04
CA THR A 629 -12.98 9.08 22.03
C THR A 629 -13.02 7.63 22.48
N VAL A 630 -13.50 6.75 21.60
CA VAL A 630 -13.47 5.29 21.76
C VAL A 630 -12.50 4.73 20.72
N VAL A 631 -11.57 3.88 21.16
CA VAL A 631 -10.71 3.10 20.24
C VAL A 631 -11.10 1.62 20.27
N VAL A 632 -11.07 0.92 19.14
CA VAL A 632 -11.43 -0.50 19.05
C VAL A 632 -10.26 -1.38 18.57
N GLY A 633 -10.16 -2.58 19.16
CA GLY A 633 -9.20 -3.61 18.77
C GLY A 633 -7.87 -3.53 19.51
N GLY A 634 -6.77 -3.67 18.77
CA GLY A 634 -5.39 -3.77 19.26
C GLY A 634 -5.06 -5.11 19.92
N ALA A 635 -3.76 -5.35 20.16
CA ALA A 635 -3.22 -6.60 20.67
C ALA A 635 -3.99 -7.20 21.88
N PRO A 636 -4.10 -8.55 21.99
CA PRO A 636 -5.07 -9.24 22.84
C PRO A 636 -4.65 -9.29 24.32
N LYS A 637 -4.57 -8.11 24.93
CA LYS A 637 -4.25 -7.86 26.34
C LYS A 637 -5.10 -6.67 26.85
N PRO A 638 -5.40 -6.59 28.16
CA PRO A 638 -6.05 -5.43 28.76
C PRO A 638 -5.17 -4.16 28.70
N GLY A 639 -5.72 -3.03 29.16
CA GLY A 639 -5.05 -1.73 29.17
C GLY A 639 -5.47 -0.78 28.04
N PRO A 640 -4.98 0.48 28.10
CA PRO A 640 -5.33 1.55 27.17
C PRO A 640 -4.70 1.38 25.78
N MET A 641 -5.11 2.23 24.85
CA MET A 641 -4.61 2.33 23.48
C MET A 641 -4.79 3.77 23.00
N GLN A 642 -3.89 4.30 22.15
CA GLN A 642 -4.02 5.65 21.61
C GLN A 642 -5.20 5.80 20.67
N ALA A 643 -5.78 7.00 20.66
CA ALA A 643 -6.83 7.33 19.72
C ALA A 643 -6.26 7.62 18.30
N ALA A 644 -5.01 8.06 18.22
CA ALA A 644 -4.24 8.21 16.97
C ALA A 644 -2.78 7.81 17.21
N SER A 645 -2.28 6.93 16.34
CA SER A 645 -0.93 6.36 16.35
C SER A 645 -0.27 6.38 14.97
N GLY A 646 -0.89 6.93 13.92
CA GLY A 646 -0.18 7.22 12.67
C GLY A 646 0.81 8.38 12.81
N SER A 647 1.06 9.12 11.73
CA SER A 647 1.74 10.41 11.89
C SER A 647 0.86 11.38 12.67
N ARG A 648 1.46 12.07 13.63
CA ARG A 648 0.90 13.21 14.37
C ARG A 648 1.69 14.49 14.05
N GLY A 649 2.37 14.49 12.91
CA GLY A 649 2.99 15.65 12.29
C GLY A 649 1.99 16.55 11.57
N ALA A 650 2.31 17.84 11.46
CA ALA A 650 1.46 18.86 10.85
C ALA A 650 1.67 19.02 9.33
N ARG A 651 2.74 18.44 8.75
CA ARG A 651 3.01 18.54 7.30
C ARG A 651 3.94 17.44 6.81
N LEU A 652 3.38 16.50 6.05
CA LEU A 652 4.13 15.69 5.09
C LEU A 652 4.79 16.61 4.04
N TYR A 653 6.02 16.31 3.65
CA TYR A 653 6.73 16.95 2.54
C TYR A 653 7.53 15.90 1.77
N THR A 654 7.78 16.10 0.48
CA THR A 654 8.49 15.13 -0.37
C THR A 654 9.88 15.61 -0.76
N GLY A 655 10.77 14.66 -1.07
CA GLY A 655 12.09 14.93 -1.65
C GLY A 655 11.97 15.76 -2.93
N ASP A 656 11.11 15.35 -3.86
CA ASP A 656 10.80 16.10 -5.10
C ASP A 656 10.33 17.54 -4.84
N THR A 657 9.47 17.79 -3.84
CA THR A 657 9.05 19.17 -3.51
C THR A 657 10.24 20.00 -3.02
N LEU A 658 11.09 19.42 -2.17
CA LEU A 658 12.32 20.04 -1.67
C LEU A 658 13.35 20.27 -2.80
N ASP A 659 13.42 19.38 -3.78
CA ASP A 659 14.29 19.48 -4.94
C ASP A 659 13.81 20.54 -5.95
N LYS A 660 12.48 20.71 -6.08
CA LYS A 660 11.84 21.83 -6.77
C LYS A 660 12.13 23.15 -6.05
N ASP A 661 12.03 23.22 -4.72
CA ASP A 661 12.40 24.39 -3.92
C ASP A 661 13.87 24.79 -4.14
N PHE A 662 14.79 23.83 -4.01
CA PHE A 662 16.22 24.03 -4.23
C PHE A 662 16.56 24.39 -5.67
N SER A 663 15.78 23.95 -6.67
CA SER A 663 16.01 24.28 -8.07
C SER A 663 15.59 25.72 -8.37
N TRP A 664 14.35 26.07 -8.00
CA TRP A 664 13.78 27.40 -8.21
C TRP A 664 14.67 28.52 -7.63
N ILE A 665 15.12 28.39 -6.38
CA ILE A 665 15.93 29.46 -5.75
C ILE A 665 17.35 29.58 -6.33
N ARG A 666 17.88 28.57 -7.03
CA ARG A 666 19.16 28.67 -7.77
C ARG A 666 19.05 29.47 -9.07
N GLU A 667 17.84 29.64 -9.58
CA GLU A 667 17.56 30.47 -10.75
C GLU A 667 17.29 31.91 -10.32
N GLU A 668 16.53 32.12 -9.24
CA GLU A 668 16.25 33.46 -8.69
C GLU A 668 17.44 34.10 -7.94
N ASN A 669 18.35 33.32 -7.34
CA ASN A 669 19.42 33.86 -6.49
C ASN A 669 20.81 33.22 -6.71
N GLU A 670 21.63 33.86 -7.56
CA GLU A 670 23.01 33.44 -7.85
C GLU A 670 23.94 33.38 -6.62
N ALA A 671 23.68 34.18 -5.57
CA ALA A 671 24.50 34.19 -4.36
C ALA A 671 24.22 32.95 -3.49
N ILE A 672 22.94 32.61 -3.34
CA ILE A 672 22.48 31.43 -2.58
C ILE A 672 22.78 30.12 -3.32
N ARG A 673 22.86 30.14 -4.66
CA ARG A 673 23.15 28.97 -5.51
C ARG A 673 24.36 28.13 -5.09
N ARG A 674 25.35 28.72 -4.38
CA ARG A 674 26.56 28.06 -3.88
C ARG A 674 26.44 27.43 -2.49
N LEU A 675 25.38 27.76 -1.74
CA LEU A 675 25.13 27.28 -0.38
C LEU A 675 24.25 26.01 -0.36
N LEU A 676 23.58 25.71 -1.48
CA LEU A 676 22.66 24.57 -1.61
C LEU A 676 23.35 23.34 -2.20
N PRO A 677 23.02 22.10 -1.77
CA PRO A 677 23.72 20.88 -2.18
C PRO A 677 23.87 20.77 -3.70
N HIS A 678 25.05 20.44 -4.21
CA HIS A 678 25.28 20.42 -5.66
C HIS A 678 24.64 19.17 -6.28
N ASP A 679 23.74 19.38 -7.26
CA ASP A 679 23.13 18.36 -8.11
C ASP A 679 22.47 17.18 -7.36
N ARG A 680 21.19 17.37 -6.99
CA ARG A 680 20.34 16.33 -6.40
C ARG A 680 19.47 15.60 -7.43
N ASN A 681 19.70 15.83 -8.74
CA ASN A 681 18.93 15.20 -9.81
C ASN A 681 19.39 13.76 -10.08
N GLU A 682 20.61 13.41 -9.68
CA GLU A 682 21.21 12.08 -9.81
C GLU A 682 21.30 11.42 -8.42
N THR A 683 20.16 10.93 -7.94
CA THR A 683 19.96 10.32 -6.61
C THR A 683 20.71 9.00 -6.42
N GLY A 684 21.24 8.38 -7.48
CA GLY A 684 21.91 7.08 -7.43
C GLY A 684 20.99 5.87 -7.33
N ILE A 685 19.84 6.00 -6.67
CA ILE A 685 18.74 5.03 -6.72
C ILE A 685 17.48 5.79 -7.17
N PHE A 686 16.75 5.24 -8.13
CA PHE A 686 15.49 5.80 -8.60
C PHE A 686 14.48 5.86 -7.45
N VAL A 687 13.93 7.06 -7.23
CA VAL A 687 12.94 7.34 -6.19
C VAL A 687 11.62 7.63 -6.89
N ASP A 688 10.65 6.74 -6.72
CA ASP A 688 9.27 6.99 -7.11
C ASP A 688 8.64 7.98 -6.12
N TYR A 689 8.83 7.72 -4.82
CA TYR A 689 8.36 8.61 -3.76
C TYR A 689 9.23 8.52 -2.50
N ALA A 690 9.67 9.68 -2.00
CA ALA A 690 10.31 9.79 -0.69
C ALA A 690 9.68 10.97 0.07
N ALA A 691 9.21 10.72 1.29
CA ALA A 691 8.53 11.70 2.14
C ALA A 691 9.09 11.74 3.56
N PHE A 692 8.86 12.87 4.22
CA PHE A 692 9.20 13.13 5.61
C PHE A 692 8.21 14.12 6.24
N ASN A 693 8.18 14.21 7.56
CA ASN A 693 7.44 15.24 8.29
C ASN A 693 8.26 16.53 8.45
N LEU A 694 7.90 17.58 7.72
CA LEU A 694 8.55 18.89 7.80
C LEU A 694 8.17 19.67 9.08
N ARG A 695 6.96 19.47 9.59
CA ARG A 695 6.40 20.25 10.72
C ARG A 695 5.90 19.36 11.85
N ASP A 696 6.44 19.51 13.05
CA ASP A 696 5.86 18.90 14.26
C ASP A 696 4.55 19.60 14.61
N GLN A 697 3.45 18.85 14.80
CA GLN A 697 2.26 19.41 15.45
C GLN A 697 2.46 19.42 16.97
N LEU A 698 2.00 20.49 17.63
CA LEU A 698 2.06 20.65 19.08
C LEU A 698 0.67 20.83 19.69
N ARG A 699 0.62 20.74 21.03
CA ARG A 699 -0.53 21.14 21.85
C ARG A 699 -0.26 22.51 22.48
N GLU A 700 -1.33 23.21 22.86
CA GLU A 700 -1.25 24.53 23.50
C GLU A 700 -0.77 24.48 24.96
N ASP A 701 -1.07 23.38 25.69
CA ASP A 701 -0.75 23.21 27.12
C ASP A 701 0.77 23.04 27.40
N ASP A 702 1.42 22.29 26.52
CA ASP A 702 2.83 21.93 26.52
C ASP A 702 3.29 21.91 25.05
N THR A 703 3.92 23.02 24.68
CA THR A 703 4.61 23.22 23.40
C THR A 703 6.07 22.74 23.45
N SER A 704 6.46 21.97 24.47
CA SER A 704 7.82 21.44 24.62
C SER A 704 7.96 20.04 24.02
N THR A 705 6.89 19.26 23.91
CA THR A 705 6.91 17.91 23.33
C THR A 705 6.01 17.84 22.08
N PRO A 706 6.52 17.41 20.91
CA PRO A 706 5.69 17.15 19.73
C PRO A 706 4.65 16.07 19.98
N LEU A 707 3.47 16.18 19.34
CA LEU A 707 2.38 15.21 19.50
C LEU A 707 2.77 13.78 19.11
N GLN A 708 3.75 13.63 18.20
CA GLN A 708 4.37 12.36 17.82
C GLN A 708 4.91 11.56 19.04
N PHE A 709 5.31 12.24 20.13
CA PHE A 709 5.89 11.59 21.32
C PHE A 709 5.02 11.70 22.59
N ARG A 710 3.82 12.27 22.49
CA ARG A 710 2.90 12.40 23.63
C ARG A 710 1.88 11.27 23.61
N TYR A 711 1.95 10.34 24.56
CA TYR A 711 0.96 9.27 24.69
C TYR A 711 -0.44 9.85 24.95
N VAL A 712 -1.37 9.65 24.00
CA VAL A 712 -2.75 10.17 24.09
C VAL A 712 -3.76 9.03 23.90
N PRO A 713 -4.10 8.32 24.99
CA PRO A 713 -5.05 7.22 24.97
C PRO A 713 -6.48 7.70 24.70
N ALA A 714 -7.30 6.78 24.20
CA ALA A 714 -8.74 6.98 24.15
C ALA A 714 -9.35 7.07 25.57
N ASP A 715 -10.58 7.59 25.68
CA ASP A 715 -11.28 7.61 26.99
C ASP A 715 -11.81 6.21 27.37
N CYS A 716 -11.98 5.35 26.36
CA CYS A 716 -12.42 3.96 26.43
C CYS A 716 -11.76 3.16 25.30
N ARG A 717 -11.28 1.95 25.58
CA ARG A 717 -10.96 0.95 24.57
C ARG A 717 -12.04 -0.12 24.54
N LEU A 718 -12.45 -0.55 23.36
CA LEU A 718 -13.27 -1.74 23.14
C LEU A 718 -12.43 -2.83 22.45
N TYR A 719 -12.80 -4.09 22.64
CA TYR A 719 -12.40 -5.14 21.71
C TYR A 719 -13.42 -5.20 20.56
N PHE A 720 -12.94 -5.51 19.35
CA PHE A 720 -13.80 -6.09 18.33
C PHE A 720 -14.42 -7.39 18.85
N THR A 721 -15.66 -7.70 18.46
CA THR A 721 -16.32 -8.96 18.77
C THR A 721 -16.58 -9.76 17.51
N VAL A 722 -16.79 -11.07 17.67
CA VAL A 722 -17.19 -11.97 16.57
C VAL A 722 -18.53 -11.59 15.92
N ASP A 723 -19.30 -10.69 16.54
CA ASP A 723 -20.60 -10.17 16.05
C ASP A 723 -20.50 -8.77 15.44
N ASN A 724 -19.47 -7.97 15.77
CA ASN A 724 -19.34 -6.57 15.33
C ASN A 724 -18.21 -6.28 14.33
N VAL A 725 -17.14 -7.09 14.26
CA VAL A 725 -15.94 -6.81 13.43
C VAL A 725 -16.23 -6.76 11.91
N TYR A 726 -17.27 -7.45 11.47
CA TYR A 726 -17.81 -7.39 10.11
C TYR A 726 -19.31 -7.01 10.10
N ASN A 727 -19.70 -6.13 11.03
CA ASN A 727 -21.05 -5.55 11.15
C ASN A 727 -20.95 -4.16 11.80
N MET A 728 -20.76 -3.14 10.96
CA MET A 728 -20.58 -1.76 11.41
C MET A 728 -21.78 -1.25 12.22
N THR A 729 -23.00 -1.74 11.91
CA THR A 729 -24.20 -1.40 12.68
C THR A 729 -24.05 -1.82 14.14
N ALA A 730 -23.66 -3.07 14.41
CA ALA A 730 -23.44 -3.54 15.77
C ALA A 730 -22.30 -2.77 16.46
N LEU A 731 -21.19 -2.55 15.75
CA LEU A 731 -20.04 -1.80 16.28
C LEU A 731 -20.42 -0.38 16.71
N TRP A 732 -21.17 0.35 15.88
CA TRP A 732 -21.62 1.70 16.21
C TRP A 732 -22.60 1.73 17.40
N HIS A 733 -23.38 0.68 17.63
CA HIS A 733 -24.22 0.55 18.83
C HIS A 733 -23.36 0.25 20.07
N ASP A 734 -22.42 -0.69 20.00
CA ASP A 734 -21.49 -0.99 21.10
C ASP A 734 -20.71 0.26 21.52
N VAL A 735 -20.24 1.04 20.54
CA VAL A 735 -19.54 2.31 20.75
C VAL A 735 -20.44 3.37 21.37
N ALA A 736 -21.68 3.53 20.90
CA ALA A 736 -22.63 4.47 21.48
C ALA A 736 -23.00 4.11 22.94
N HIS A 737 -23.27 2.83 23.21
CA HIS A 737 -23.53 2.35 24.57
C HIS A 737 -22.31 2.57 25.46
N ALA A 738 -21.09 2.21 25.03
CA ALA A 738 -19.87 2.38 25.80
C ALA A 738 -19.54 3.86 26.10
N ALA A 739 -19.76 4.74 25.12
CA ALA A 739 -19.43 6.16 25.22
C ALA A 739 -20.44 6.97 26.05
N PHE A 740 -21.73 6.62 26.01
CA PHE A 740 -22.81 7.47 26.54
C PHE A 740 -23.60 6.84 27.70
N GLU A 741 -23.55 5.53 27.92
CA GLU A 741 -24.47 4.84 28.83
C GLU A 741 -23.79 3.87 29.81
N ASN A 742 -22.92 3.00 29.33
CA ASN A 742 -22.26 1.98 30.13
C ASN A 742 -20.74 1.90 29.87
N PRO A 743 -19.91 2.68 30.59
CA PRO A 743 -18.45 2.54 30.51
C PRO A 743 -17.93 1.20 31.05
N SER A 744 -18.77 0.35 31.66
CA SER A 744 -18.39 -1.04 31.95
C SER A 744 -18.22 -1.89 30.69
N LEU A 745 -18.55 -1.40 29.49
CA LEU A 745 -18.25 -2.03 28.21
C LEU A 745 -16.78 -1.87 27.80
N CYS A 746 -16.05 -0.89 28.34
CA CYS A 746 -14.62 -0.71 28.08
C CYS A 746 -13.77 -1.91 28.56
N VAL A 747 -12.63 -2.12 27.91
CA VAL A 747 -11.59 -3.11 28.28
C VAL A 747 -11.03 -2.78 29.66
N GLU A 748 -10.72 -3.80 30.46
CA GLU A 748 -10.16 -3.61 31.81
C GLU A 748 -8.88 -2.75 31.76
N GLY A 749 -8.79 -1.77 32.66
CA GLY A 749 -7.64 -0.86 32.74
C GLY A 749 -7.49 0.10 31.55
N SER A 750 -8.48 0.25 30.66
CA SER A 750 -8.38 1.16 29.50
C SER A 750 -8.86 2.60 29.75
N THR A 751 -9.52 2.87 30.87
CA THR A 751 -10.15 4.16 31.20
C THR A 751 -9.35 4.94 32.26
N GLY A 752 -9.68 6.22 32.47
CA GLY A 752 -9.03 7.06 33.51
C GLY A 752 -7.69 7.70 33.10
N TYR A 753 -7.38 7.75 31.79
CA TYR A 753 -6.18 8.41 31.28
C TYR A 753 -6.45 9.79 30.65
N GLY A 754 -7.72 10.16 30.43
CA GLY A 754 -8.11 11.46 29.90
C GLY A 754 -7.95 12.60 30.92
N SER A 755 -7.78 13.83 30.43
CA SER A 755 -7.64 15.02 31.29
C SER A 755 -8.95 15.46 31.97
N ARG A 756 -10.11 14.98 31.51
CA ARG A 756 -11.46 15.38 31.95
C ARG A 756 -11.64 15.34 33.48
N ASP A 757 -11.10 14.31 34.12
CA ASP A 757 -11.28 14.05 35.57
C ASP A 757 -10.15 14.62 36.46
N GLY A 758 -9.20 15.36 35.88
CA GLY A 758 -8.09 15.98 36.61
C GLY A 758 -7.09 15.00 37.25
N ARG A 759 -7.20 13.71 36.92
CA ARG A 759 -6.32 12.62 37.38
C ARG A 759 -6.05 11.63 36.24
N ALA A 760 -5.23 12.05 35.27
CA ALA A 760 -4.75 11.13 34.25
C ALA A 760 -3.81 10.08 34.88
N ASN A 761 -4.09 8.81 34.64
CA ASN A 761 -3.11 7.74 34.86
C ASN A 761 -1.84 8.00 34.05
N ALA A 762 -0.68 7.59 34.57
CA ALA A 762 0.58 7.65 33.82
C ALA A 762 0.52 6.73 32.58
N PRO A 763 1.21 7.05 31.47
CA PRO A 763 1.30 6.16 30.31
C PRO A 763 1.73 4.74 30.71
N PRO A 764 1.23 3.69 30.03
CA PRO A 764 1.67 2.33 30.27
C PRO A 764 3.14 2.16 29.88
N GLU A 765 3.79 1.14 30.46
CA GLU A 765 5.08 0.69 29.95
C GLU A 765 4.92 0.19 28.51
N SER A 766 5.86 0.56 27.63
CA SER A 766 5.86 0.09 26.25
C SER A 766 5.92 -1.44 26.20
N SER A 767 5.10 -2.04 25.34
CA SER A 767 5.22 -3.45 24.95
C SER A 767 5.70 -3.61 23.50
N ALA A 768 6.49 -2.67 22.99
CA ALA A 768 7.10 -2.81 21.67
C ALA A 768 8.17 -3.89 21.73
N VAL A 769 8.03 -4.89 20.87
CA VAL A 769 9.09 -5.87 20.61
C VAL A 769 10.04 -5.25 19.58
N PRO A 770 11.37 -5.20 19.82
CA PRO A 770 12.30 -4.69 18.83
C PRO A 770 12.18 -5.43 17.50
N ALA A 771 11.97 -4.68 16.42
CA ALA A 771 11.89 -5.23 15.07
C ALA A 771 13.20 -5.98 14.72
N PRO A 772 13.14 -7.21 14.19
CA PRO A 772 14.33 -7.99 13.86
C PRO A 772 15.07 -7.35 12.67
N VAL A 773 16.25 -6.76 12.94
CA VAL A 773 17.11 -6.14 11.93
C VAL A 773 17.38 -7.12 10.77
N PRO A 774 17.09 -6.76 9.51
CA PRO A 774 17.46 -7.54 8.34
C PRO A 774 18.95 -7.85 8.32
N ARG A 775 19.30 -9.14 8.21
CA ARG A 775 20.70 -9.59 8.17
C ARG A 775 21.12 -9.78 6.72
N PRO A 776 22.23 -9.16 6.26
CA PRO A 776 22.75 -9.42 4.93
C PRO A 776 23.04 -10.91 4.70
N ALA A 777 22.68 -11.43 3.54
CA ALA A 777 22.93 -12.83 3.20
C ALA A 777 24.44 -13.11 3.10
N VAL A 778 24.96 -13.91 4.05
CA VAL A 778 26.40 -14.21 4.15
C VAL A 778 26.83 -15.23 3.09
N GLU A 779 25.97 -16.21 2.80
CA GLU A 779 26.10 -17.16 1.69
C GLU A 779 24.70 -17.39 1.07
N PHE A 780 24.63 -17.60 -0.24
CA PHE A 780 23.39 -17.86 -0.98
C PHE A 780 23.46 -19.25 -1.62
N THR A 781 22.69 -20.18 -1.09
CA THR A 781 22.55 -21.55 -1.61
C THR A 781 21.08 -21.88 -1.76
N VAL A 782 20.57 -21.74 -2.98
CA VAL A 782 19.24 -22.24 -3.37
C VAL A 782 19.38 -23.72 -3.73
N ASP A 783 18.70 -24.59 -2.98
CA ASP A 783 18.48 -25.98 -3.38
C ASP A 783 17.44 -25.99 -4.51
N TYR A 784 17.93 -25.83 -5.74
CA TYR A 784 17.12 -25.82 -6.96
C TYR A 784 16.40 -27.16 -7.16
N ASP A 785 15.06 -27.17 -7.05
CA ASP A 785 14.22 -28.29 -7.50
C ASP A 785 14.18 -28.31 -9.04
N PRO A 786 14.72 -29.35 -9.71
CA PRO A 786 14.80 -29.40 -11.16
C PRO A 786 13.49 -29.83 -11.86
N SER A 787 12.35 -29.90 -11.15
CA SER A 787 11.10 -30.43 -11.71
C SER A 787 10.22 -29.40 -12.45
N THR A 788 10.47 -28.10 -12.32
CA THR A 788 9.67 -26.99 -12.88
C THR A 788 10.01 -26.61 -14.34
N ASP A 789 10.31 -27.59 -15.20
CA ASP A 789 10.80 -27.42 -16.59
C ASP A 789 9.80 -26.77 -17.59
N ASN A 790 8.70 -26.14 -17.15
CA ASN A 790 7.65 -25.59 -18.03
C ASN A 790 6.98 -24.31 -17.48
N GLY A 791 7.75 -23.24 -17.27
CA GLY A 791 7.26 -21.88 -17.00
C GLY A 791 6.89 -21.61 -15.53
N LEU A 792 6.72 -20.32 -15.19
CA LEU A 792 6.36 -19.92 -13.83
C LEU A 792 4.99 -20.48 -13.42
N PRO A 793 4.89 -21.17 -12.27
CA PRO A 793 3.62 -21.42 -11.65
C PRO A 793 3.13 -20.10 -11.02
N ALA A 794 2.14 -19.45 -11.64
CA ALA A 794 1.50 -18.28 -11.04
C ALA A 794 1.04 -18.58 -9.59
N GLY A 795 1.09 -17.56 -8.73
CA GLY A 795 0.74 -17.67 -7.31
C GLY A 795 -0.75 -17.93 -7.10
N ILE A 796 -1.18 -19.19 -7.23
CA ILE A 796 -2.57 -19.59 -7.02
C ILE A 796 -2.82 -19.71 -5.51
N ALA A 797 -3.59 -18.77 -4.96
CA ALA A 797 -4.19 -18.92 -3.64
C ALA A 797 -5.04 -20.21 -3.64
N THR A 798 -4.59 -21.23 -2.90
CA THR A 798 -5.30 -22.50 -2.77
C THR A 798 -6.53 -22.29 -1.89
N PRO A 799 -7.77 -22.41 -2.39
CA PRO A 799 -8.94 -22.14 -1.58
C PRO A 799 -9.04 -23.16 -0.43
N ARG A 800 -9.13 -22.69 0.81
CA ARG A 800 -9.40 -23.55 1.97
C ARG A 800 -10.70 -24.33 1.67
N PRO A 801 -10.71 -25.67 1.71
CA PRO A 801 -11.90 -26.44 1.33
C PRO A 801 -13.02 -26.20 2.34
N SER A 802 -14.00 -25.36 1.95
CA SER A 802 -15.10 -24.94 2.82
C SER A 802 -15.90 -26.13 3.33
N ARG A 803 -16.05 -26.23 4.66
CA ARG A 803 -16.97 -27.18 5.31
C ARG A 803 -18.45 -26.75 5.20
N HIS A 804 -18.74 -25.54 4.70
CA HIS A 804 -20.04 -24.87 4.89
C HIS A 804 -20.70 -24.29 3.63
N SER A 805 -20.19 -24.55 2.43
CA SER A 805 -20.87 -24.17 1.19
C SER A 805 -22.08 -25.07 0.87
N GLY A 806 -23.21 -24.82 1.53
CA GLY A 806 -24.53 -25.35 1.14
C GLY A 806 -25.06 -24.78 -0.19
N ALA A 807 -24.33 -23.85 -0.81
CA ALA A 807 -24.59 -23.32 -2.13
C ALA A 807 -24.46 -24.41 -3.20
N LYS A 808 -25.47 -24.54 -4.07
CA LYS A 808 -25.40 -25.41 -5.24
C LYS A 808 -24.33 -24.89 -6.18
N GLU A 809 -23.34 -25.73 -6.51
CA GLU A 809 -22.27 -25.39 -7.47
C GLU A 809 -22.83 -24.72 -8.73
N ALA A 810 -22.39 -23.50 -9.00
CA ALA A 810 -22.56 -22.86 -10.29
C ALA A 810 -21.72 -23.62 -11.32
N LYS A 811 -22.34 -24.59 -12.01
CA LYS A 811 -21.64 -25.56 -12.87
C LYS A 811 -20.67 -24.87 -13.85
N PRO A 812 -19.37 -25.18 -13.80
CA PRO A 812 -18.40 -24.69 -14.79
C PRO A 812 -18.80 -25.05 -16.23
N GLY A 813 -18.39 -24.19 -17.17
CA GLY A 813 -18.89 -24.18 -18.55
C GLY A 813 -18.74 -25.50 -19.31
N LEU A 814 -19.87 -25.96 -19.85
CA LEU A 814 -20.11 -27.08 -20.78
C LEU A 814 -18.86 -27.74 -21.42
N TRP A 815 -18.47 -28.89 -20.90
CA TRP A 815 -17.84 -29.96 -21.68
C TRP A 815 -18.59 -31.27 -21.47
N GLY A 816 -18.93 -31.97 -22.56
CA GLY A 816 -19.74 -33.19 -22.49
C GLY A 816 -19.58 -34.09 -23.73
N PRO A 817 -19.83 -35.40 -23.58
CA PRO A 817 -19.73 -36.36 -24.67
C PRO A 817 -20.88 -36.15 -25.68
N CYS A 818 -20.60 -36.38 -26.96
CA CYS A 818 -21.65 -36.46 -27.97
C CYS A 818 -22.58 -37.65 -27.68
N GLN A 819 -23.89 -37.47 -27.86
CA GLN A 819 -24.85 -38.56 -27.66
C GLN A 819 -24.74 -39.58 -28.80
N PHE A 820 -24.56 -40.85 -28.47
CA PHE A 820 -24.45 -41.90 -29.48
C PHE A 820 -25.74 -42.01 -30.29
N ASN A 821 -25.58 -42.24 -31.60
CA ASN A 821 -26.61 -42.25 -32.66
C ASN A 821 -27.12 -40.86 -33.13
N GLY A 822 -26.55 -39.74 -32.68
CA GLY A 822 -26.80 -38.43 -33.29
C GLY A 822 -25.67 -37.42 -33.04
N ASN A 823 -25.05 -36.91 -34.11
CA ASN A 823 -23.98 -35.89 -34.03
C ASN A 823 -24.53 -34.49 -33.69
N THR A 824 -25.24 -34.38 -32.56
CA THR A 824 -25.97 -33.20 -32.12
C THR A 824 -25.54 -32.79 -30.72
N CYS A 825 -25.22 -31.50 -30.57
CA CYS A 825 -24.83 -30.86 -29.32
C CYS A 825 -25.89 -29.84 -28.88
N ALA A 826 -25.83 -29.43 -27.62
CA ALA A 826 -26.64 -28.31 -27.13
C ALA A 826 -26.08 -26.97 -27.60
N GLY A 827 -26.95 -26.02 -27.95
CA GLY A 827 -26.58 -24.65 -28.31
C GLY A 827 -25.77 -24.55 -29.62
N THR A 828 -24.76 -23.68 -29.62
CA THR A 828 -23.89 -23.36 -30.78
C THR A 828 -22.68 -24.29 -30.92
N LEU A 829 -22.66 -25.40 -30.17
CA LEU A 829 -21.58 -26.39 -30.18
C LEU A 829 -21.76 -27.41 -31.34
N VAL A 830 -20.66 -28.04 -31.75
CA VAL A 830 -20.60 -29.07 -32.79
C VAL A 830 -19.81 -30.28 -32.31
N CYS A 831 -20.20 -31.49 -32.71
CA CYS A 831 -19.45 -32.71 -32.41
C CYS A 831 -18.14 -32.75 -33.21
N GLN A 832 -17.00 -32.83 -32.52
CA GLN A 832 -15.68 -32.94 -33.12
C GLN A 832 -14.84 -33.97 -32.36
N TRP A 833 -13.92 -34.65 -33.07
CA TRP A 833 -12.98 -35.58 -32.45
C TRP A 833 -11.92 -34.79 -31.68
N VAL A 834 -11.89 -34.97 -30.36
CA VAL A 834 -10.93 -34.35 -29.44
C VAL A 834 -9.95 -35.40 -28.97
N ARG A 835 -8.66 -35.04 -28.98
CA ARG A 835 -7.56 -35.86 -28.46
C ARG A 835 -7.28 -35.48 -27.02
N TYR A 836 -7.08 -36.46 -26.15
CA TYR A 836 -6.70 -36.26 -24.76
C TYR A 836 -5.77 -37.39 -24.30
N PHE A 837 -5.09 -37.18 -23.18
CA PHE A 837 -4.11 -38.12 -22.65
C PHE A 837 -4.48 -38.50 -21.22
N CYS A 838 -4.42 -39.80 -20.90
CA CYS A 838 -4.60 -40.30 -19.54
C CYS A 838 -3.30 -40.95 -19.06
N ASN A 839 -2.99 -40.80 -17.77
CA ASN A 839 -1.91 -41.54 -17.12
C ASN A 839 -2.47 -42.87 -16.58
N ALA A 840 -1.92 -43.99 -17.04
CA ALA A 840 -2.33 -45.33 -16.63
C ALA A 840 -1.09 -46.24 -16.52
N GLY A 841 -0.95 -46.94 -15.39
CA GLY A 841 0.14 -47.92 -15.20
C GLY A 841 1.56 -47.35 -15.32
N GLY A 842 1.78 -46.08 -14.94
CA GLY A 842 3.08 -45.41 -15.06
C GLY A 842 3.42 -44.91 -16.47
N GLY A 843 2.56 -45.13 -17.47
CA GLY A 843 2.68 -44.59 -18.81
C GLY A 843 1.64 -43.49 -19.10
N ARG A 844 1.95 -42.62 -20.07
CA ARG A 844 1.03 -41.59 -20.57
C ARG A 844 0.53 -41.98 -21.97
N GLN A 845 -0.78 -42.17 -22.10
CA GLN A 845 -1.39 -42.80 -23.28
C GLN A 845 -2.41 -41.86 -23.95
N GLU A 846 -2.32 -41.72 -25.28
CA GLU A 846 -3.21 -40.88 -26.09
C GLU A 846 -4.50 -41.60 -26.45
N TRP A 847 -5.63 -40.89 -26.32
CA TRP A 847 -6.97 -41.33 -26.67
C TRP A 847 -7.66 -40.28 -27.53
N THR A 848 -8.66 -40.68 -28.32
CA THR A 848 -9.45 -39.77 -29.18
C THR A 848 -10.92 -40.14 -29.06
N ASP A 849 -11.79 -39.18 -28.75
CA ASP A 849 -13.23 -39.38 -28.55
C ASP A 849 -14.03 -38.20 -29.11
N LEU A 850 -15.35 -38.35 -29.29
CA LEU A 850 -16.22 -37.36 -29.93
C LEU A 850 -16.92 -36.47 -28.88
N ALA A 851 -16.54 -35.19 -28.84
CA ALA A 851 -17.02 -34.22 -27.85
C ALA A 851 -17.61 -32.96 -28.51
N CYS A 852 -18.48 -32.26 -27.76
CA CYS A 852 -19.11 -31.02 -28.21
C CYS A 852 -18.20 -29.81 -27.98
N VAL A 853 -17.83 -29.10 -29.06
CA VAL A 853 -16.91 -27.94 -29.04
C VAL A 853 -17.49 -26.73 -29.79
N GLN A 854 -17.03 -25.52 -29.50
CA GLN A 854 -17.58 -24.29 -30.10
C GLN A 854 -17.07 -24.05 -31.54
N ARG A 855 -17.94 -23.53 -32.40
CA ARG A 855 -17.73 -23.51 -33.86
C ARG A 855 -16.94 -22.30 -34.36
N CYS A 856 -15.61 -22.41 -34.41
CA CYS A 856 -14.73 -21.43 -35.06
C CYS A 856 -15.05 -21.25 -36.57
N GLN A 857 -15.01 -20.01 -37.05
CA GLN A 857 -14.77 -19.70 -38.46
C GLN A 857 -13.29 -19.40 -38.67
N ARG A 858 -12.70 -19.94 -39.74
CA ARG A 858 -11.35 -19.62 -40.20
C ARG A 858 -11.41 -18.70 -41.40
N LEU A 859 -10.62 -17.64 -41.38
CA LEU A 859 -10.03 -17.08 -42.60
C LEU A 859 -8.78 -17.90 -42.94
N GLU A 860 -8.46 -18.04 -44.23
CA GLU A 860 -7.39 -18.95 -44.66
C GLU A 860 -5.99 -18.45 -44.24
N GLY A 861 -5.39 -19.13 -43.26
CA GLY A 861 -4.00 -18.92 -42.84
C GLY A 861 -3.81 -18.40 -41.40
N GLY A 862 -4.87 -18.01 -40.70
CA GLY A 862 -4.80 -17.48 -39.33
C GLY A 862 -5.43 -18.37 -38.25
N ASP A 863 -5.19 -17.98 -37.00
CA ASP A 863 -5.86 -18.56 -35.81
C ASP A 863 -7.29 -18.02 -35.63
N CYS A 864 -8.04 -18.67 -34.74
CA CYS A 864 -9.46 -18.41 -34.55
C CYS A 864 -9.72 -17.17 -33.67
N VAL A 865 -10.52 -16.23 -34.17
CA VAL A 865 -10.96 -15.03 -33.45
C VAL A 865 -12.46 -15.11 -33.18
N VAL A 866 -12.88 -14.66 -31.99
CA VAL A 866 -14.29 -14.46 -31.63
C VAL A 866 -14.58 -12.96 -31.69
N ASP A 867 -15.72 -12.59 -32.27
CA ASP A 867 -16.02 -11.23 -32.74
C ASP A 867 -15.97 -10.15 -31.64
N LYS A 868 -15.35 -9.01 -31.96
CA LYS A 868 -15.29 -7.78 -31.18
C LYS A 868 -15.16 -6.58 -32.13
N SER A 869 -16.15 -5.70 -32.16
CA SER A 869 -16.17 -4.49 -32.97
C SER A 869 -15.91 -3.22 -32.14
N TYR A 870 -14.64 -2.83 -32.04
CA TYR A 870 -14.20 -1.48 -31.66
C TYR A 870 -12.85 -1.23 -32.35
N ASP A 871 -12.74 -0.20 -33.20
CA ASP A 871 -11.49 0.11 -33.92
C ASP A 871 -10.65 1.11 -33.10
N VAL A 872 -9.40 0.73 -32.84
CA VAL A 872 -8.45 1.47 -31.99
C VAL A 872 -7.79 2.65 -32.73
N LYS A 873 -7.92 2.71 -34.06
CA LYS A 873 -7.04 3.55 -34.91
C LYS A 873 -7.28 5.06 -34.87
N GLU A 874 -8.46 5.55 -34.46
CA GLU A 874 -8.68 7.01 -34.37
C GLU A 874 -8.07 7.64 -33.10
N SER A 875 -7.97 6.91 -31.99
CA SER A 875 -7.41 7.45 -30.74
C SER A 875 -5.90 7.72 -30.83
N ALA A 876 -5.16 6.88 -31.55
CA ALA A 876 -3.71 7.01 -31.73
C ALA A 876 -3.29 8.36 -32.37
N ALA A 877 -4.19 9.00 -33.14
CA ALA A 877 -3.92 10.29 -33.77
C ALA A 877 -3.86 11.46 -32.77
N ARG A 878 -4.50 11.35 -31.59
CA ARG A 878 -4.58 12.45 -30.60
C ARG A 878 -3.49 12.42 -29.52
N ALA A 879 -2.87 11.26 -29.25
CA ALA A 879 -1.88 11.11 -28.17
C ALA A 879 -0.51 11.78 -28.45
N SER A 880 -0.18 12.05 -29.73
CA SER A 880 1.18 12.40 -30.19
C SER A 880 1.69 13.82 -29.87
N LEU A 881 1.11 14.50 -28.86
CA LEU A 881 1.42 15.90 -28.51
C LEU A 881 2.00 16.13 -27.10
N VAL A 882 2.05 15.12 -26.23
CA VAL A 882 2.78 15.22 -24.95
C VAL A 882 4.17 14.65 -25.14
N LYS A 883 5.20 15.50 -25.08
CA LYS A 883 6.60 15.07 -25.10
C LYS A 883 7.22 15.24 -23.71
N ARG A 884 7.68 14.14 -23.11
CA ARG A 884 8.63 14.18 -21.99
C ARG A 884 9.93 14.90 -22.42
N ALA A 885 10.64 15.50 -21.47
CA ALA A 885 11.70 16.45 -21.76
C ALA A 885 12.99 15.78 -22.28
N ASN A 886 13.53 16.29 -23.38
CA ASN A 886 14.87 15.91 -23.86
C ASN A 886 15.96 16.51 -22.95
N VAL A 887 16.78 15.68 -22.34
CA VAL A 887 18.01 16.09 -21.64
C VAL A 887 19.01 16.70 -22.66
N PRO A 888 19.39 17.99 -22.58
CA PRO A 888 20.29 18.60 -23.56
C PRO A 888 21.76 18.26 -23.28
N GLN A 889 22.38 17.42 -24.11
CA GLN A 889 23.84 17.24 -24.06
C GLN A 889 24.57 18.53 -24.50
N LEU A 890 25.20 19.21 -23.54
CA LEU A 890 26.02 20.40 -23.80
C LEU A 890 27.41 20.05 -24.32
N THR A 891 27.67 20.35 -25.60
CA THR A 891 29.05 20.49 -26.14
C THR A 891 29.21 21.77 -26.98
N PRO A 892 30.42 22.35 -27.08
CA PRO A 892 30.53 23.82 -27.19
C PRO A 892 30.70 24.41 -28.60
N GLY A 893 29.68 25.16 -29.05
CA GLY A 893 29.79 26.50 -29.67
C GLY A 893 30.40 26.69 -31.08
N LYS A 894 29.64 27.38 -31.96
CA LYS A 894 30.09 28.58 -32.74
C LYS A 894 29.05 29.15 -33.72
N VAL A 895 28.85 30.47 -33.63
CA VAL A 895 28.72 31.47 -34.73
C VAL A 895 27.88 31.12 -35.99
N VAL A 896 26.62 31.54 -35.94
CA VAL A 896 25.74 32.11 -36.99
C VAL A 896 26.37 32.46 -38.37
N ARG A 897 25.87 31.88 -39.49
CA ARG A 897 25.33 32.63 -40.70
C ARG A 897 24.76 31.79 -41.89
N THR A 898 23.52 32.14 -42.29
CA THR A 898 22.92 32.23 -43.67
C THR A 898 22.75 31.04 -44.66
N LYS A 899 21.47 30.68 -44.93
CA LYS A 899 20.75 30.55 -46.25
C LYS A 899 21.39 29.85 -47.47
N LYS A 900 20.73 28.85 -48.11
CA LYS A 900 19.71 28.95 -49.23
C LYS A 900 19.57 27.68 -50.15
N THR A 901 18.33 27.19 -50.35
CA THR A 901 17.70 26.58 -51.59
C THR A 901 18.31 25.43 -52.42
N ASN A 902 17.55 24.34 -52.66
CA ASN A 902 16.93 24.00 -53.99
C ASN A 902 15.93 22.79 -53.98
N LEU A 903 15.25 22.54 -55.11
CA LEU A 903 14.13 21.57 -55.37
C LEU A 903 14.66 20.15 -55.83
N SER A 904 13.92 19.05 -56.13
CA SER A 904 12.66 18.88 -56.90
C SER A 904 12.05 17.43 -56.97
N LEU A 905 10.71 17.31 -56.87
CA LEU A 905 9.69 16.40 -57.52
C LEU A 905 9.93 14.90 -57.94
N ALA A 906 9.17 13.96 -57.30
CA ALA A 906 8.09 13.02 -57.82
C ALA A 906 8.19 12.20 -59.16
N PRO A 907 7.34 11.14 -59.44
CA PRO A 907 6.69 10.07 -58.61
C PRO A 907 6.60 8.60 -59.23
N HIS A 908 5.94 7.68 -58.47
CA HIS A 908 5.41 6.28 -58.68
C HIS A 908 4.76 5.78 -60.01
N PRO A 909 4.26 4.51 -60.18
CA PRO A 909 4.45 3.15 -59.56
C PRO A 909 4.66 2.02 -60.66
N PRO A 910 4.00 0.80 -60.80
CA PRO A 910 3.36 -0.23 -59.92
C PRO A 910 3.62 -1.77 -60.27
N GLN A 911 2.94 -2.70 -59.54
CA GLN A 911 2.40 -4.06 -59.93
C GLN A 911 3.19 -5.41 -59.81
N ASN A 912 2.44 -6.53 -59.76
CA ASN A 912 2.78 -7.88 -59.19
C ASN A 912 1.88 -9.03 -59.80
N PRO A 913 2.31 -10.32 -59.87
CA PRO A 913 1.37 -11.49 -59.84
C PRO A 913 1.88 -12.76 -59.08
N ALA A 914 1.16 -13.91 -59.11
CA ALA A 914 1.20 -15.00 -58.08
C ALA A 914 1.15 -16.50 -58.58
N HIS A 915 0.93 -17.45 -57.63
CA HIS A 915 0.75 -18.95 -57.70
C HIS A 915 2.02 -19.85 -57.69
N GLY A 916 2.05 -21.08 -57.11
CA GLY A 916 1.12 -21.76 -56.16
C GLY A 916 1.31 -23.29 -55.94
N SER A 917 1.06 -23.80 -54.71
CA SER A 917 0.94 -25.24 -54.26
C SER A 917 2.24 -26.10 -54.10
N GLN A 918 2.30 -27.32 -53.48
CA GLN A 918 1.26 -28.22 -52.91
C GLN A 918 1.62 -29.04 -51.61
N ARG A 919 1.96 -30.35 -51.67
CA ARG A 919 2.13 -31.36 -50.56
C ARG A 919 3.15 -32.46 -50.94
N GLY A 920 3.77 -33.33 -50.11
CA GLY A 920 3.78 -33.71 -48.68
C GLY A 920 4.72 -34.95 -48.51
N PRO A 921 4.71 -35.82 -47.47
CA PRO A 921 4.02 -35.80 -46.15
C PRO A 921 4.92 -36.19 -44.92
N VAL A 922 4.34 -36.27 -43.69
CA VAL A 922 4.86 -36.99 -42.47
C VAL A 922 6.15 -36.38 -41.82
N PHE A 923 6.38 -36.28 -40.49
CA PHE A 923 5.68 -36.44 -39.19
C PHE A 923 6.37 -35.47 -38.16
N GLU A 924 6.20 -35.41 -36.82
CA GLU A 924 5.48 -36.18 -35.77
C GLU A 924 4.84 -35.19 -34.74
N TYR A 925 4.76 -35.47 -33.43
CA TYR A 925 4.06 -34.63 -32.42
C TYR A 925 4.60 -34.73 -30.97
N ARG A 926 4.50 -33.64 -30.18
CA ARG A 926 4.47 -33.65 -28.69
C ARG A 926 4.00 -32.32 -28.05
N ARG A 927 2.97 -32.38 -27.18
CA ARG A 927 2.45 -31.38 -26.19
C ARG A 927 1.25 -32.05 -25.46
N PRO A 928 0.61 -31.45 -24.42
CA PRO A 928 1.12 -31.01 -23.12
C PRO A 928 0.41 -31.77 -21.95
N PRO A 929 0.73 -31.58 -20.65
CA PRO A 929 0.01 -32.21 -19.52
C PRO A 929 -1.02 -31.29 -18.83
N SER A 930 -2.23 -31.81 -18.62
CA SER A 930 -3.22 -31.28 -17.67
C SER A 930 -4.14 -32.42 -17.21
N ASN A 931 -4.55 -32.46 -15.94
CA ASN A 931 -5.39 -33.52 -15.38
C ASN A 931 -6.79 -32.97 -15.03
N HIS A 932 -7.85 -33.58 -15.59
CA HIS A 932 -9.24 -33.38 -15.16
C HIS A 932 -9.97 -34.74 -15.07
N PRO A 933 -10.74 -35.07 -14.01
CA PRO A 933 -10.96 -36.49 -13.67
C PRO A 933 -12.07 -37.24 -14.42
N SER A 934 -12.88 -36.57 -15.25
CA SER A 934 -14.18 -37.09 -15.71
C SER A 934 -14.13 -38.09 -16.87
N LEU A 935 -13.10 -38.03 -17.73
CA LEU A 935 -12.97 -38.93 -18.89
C LEU A 935 -12.16 -40.20 -18.56
N CYS A 936 -10.98 -40.07 -17.96
CA CYS A 936 -10.09 -41.20 -17.68
C CYS A 936 -10.72 -42.28 -16.78
N ASN A 937 -11.65 -41.91 -15.88
CA ASN A 937 -12.32 -42.86 -15.00
C ASN A 937 -13.24 -43.87 -15.72
N ARG A 938 -13.67 -43.62 -16.97
CA ARG A 938 -14.45 -44.62 -17.73
C ARG A 938 -13.65 -45.86 -18.14
N LEU A 939 -12.31 -45.79 -18.14
CA LEU A 939 -11.44 -46.89 -18.55
C LEU A 939 -11.07 -47.88 -17.42
N LYS A 940 -11.38 -47.57 -16.15
CA LYS A 940 -11.09 -48.49 -15.02
C LYS A 940 -12.05 -49.69 -14.92
N ASN A 941 -13.25 -49.62 -15.52
CA ASN A 941 -14.34 -50.55 -15.20
C ASN A 941 -14.59 -51.68 -16.23
N ASN A 942 -13.88 -51.71 -17.36
CA ASN A 942 -14.10 -52.71 -18.44
C ASN A 942 -12.88 -53.62 -18.68
N GLY A 943 -12.49 -54.37 -17.66
CA GLY A 943 -11.51 -55.46 -17.76
C GLY A 943 -12.15 -56.83 -17.58
N GLY A 944 -12.73 -57.40 -18.65
CA GLY A 944 -13.34 -58.74 -18.61
C GLY A 944 -14.11 -59.10 -19.88
N ALA A 945 -13.86 -60.31 -20.41
CA ALA A 945 -14.52 -60.86 -21.59
C ALA A 945 -15.75 -61.74 -21.20
N PRO A 946 -16.65 -62.10 -22.12
CA PRO A 946 -18.08 -62.29 -21.79
C PRO A 946 -18.51 -63.76 -21.54
N PHE A 947 -19.64 -63.96 -20.83
CA PHE A 947 -20.59 -65.05 -21.12
C PHE A 947 -22.02 -64.79 -20.58
N LEU A 948 -22.98 -65.45 -21.23
CA LEU A 948 -24.45 -65.37 -21.20
C LEU A 948 -25.19 -65.86 -19.92
N VAL A 949 -26.52 -65.58 -19.90
CA VAL A 949 -27.65 -66.32 -19.24
C VAL A 949 -28.17 -65.86 -17.86
N ASP A 950 -29.22 -65.03 -17.92
CA ASP A 950 -30.61 -65.22 -17.39
C ASP A 950 -30.94 -65.29 -15.86
N ARG A 951 -32.13 -64.73 -15.53
CA ARG A 951 -33.07 -65.02 -14.41
C ARG A 951 -32.81 -64.66 -12.91
N THR A 952 -33.45 -63.54 -12.51
CA THR A 952 -34.39 -63.39 -11.34
C THR A 952 -33.84 -63.46 -9.87
N PRO A 953 -34.61 -63.02 -8.82
CA PRO A 953 -34.06 -62.44 -7.58
C PRO A 953 -34.28 -63.25 -6.27
N VAL A 954 -33.78 -62.77 -5.10
CA VAL A 954 -34.41 -62.81 -3.74
C VAL A 954 -33.49 -62.24 -2.61
N ASP A 955 -34.11 -61.53 -1.63
CA ASP A 955 -33.83 -61.21 -0.20
C ASP A 955 -32.41 -61.07 0.47
N LEU A 956 -32.25 -59.95 1.23
CA LEU A 956 -31.94 -59.74 2.68
C LEU A 956 -30.96 -60.69 3.48
N PRO A 957 -30.44 -60.30 4.68
CA PRO A 957 -29.40 -59.30 5.00
C PRO A 957 -28.24 -59.96 5.84
N PRO A 958 -27.73 -59.41 6.98
CA PRO A 958 -26.67 -58.40 7.17
C PRO A 958 -25.37 -58.94 7.85
N SER A 959 -24.48 -57.99 8.23
CA SER A 959 -23.64 -57.96 9.47
C SER A 959 -22.10 -58.16 9.38
N VAL A 960 -21.39 -57.42 10.27
CA VAL A 960 -19.98 -57.51 10.75
C VAL A 960 -18.85 -57.52 9.69
N GLY A 961 -17.74 -56.76 9.81
CA GLY A 961 -17.33 -55.75 10.80
C GLY A 961 -15.92 -55.96 11.36
N VAL A 962 -14.93 -55.21 10.85
CA VAL A 962 -13.66 -54.77 11.48
C VAL A 962 -13.34 -53.41 10.87
#